data_AF-A0A5H2Z3W5-F1
#
_entry.id   AF-A0A5H2Z3W5-F1
#
_cell.length_a   1.000
_cell.length_b   1.000
_cell.length_c   1.000
_cell.angle_alpha   90.00
_cell.angle_beta   90.00
_cell.angle_gamma   90.00
#
_symmetry.space_group_name_H-M   'P 1'
#
loop_
_entity.id
_entity.type
_entity.pdbx_description
1 polymer ?
#
loop_
_entity_poly.entity_id
_entity_poly.type
_entity_poly.pdbx_seq_one_letter_code
_entity_poly.pdbx_strand_id
1 'polypeptide(L)'
;MSKSAKLADWEKFVIANGWQAQAYELAAVVGQPVDAIQRLRATGACSRLEKAKDFAELFALWHGREPGEDDWPAPRKLGSHGTYEWQSPEVALLASLVGQISQAAIAEVLTTRLREKTGDPDAERTPTAIQVRTNLIGLQTTDVVGGLTTAEAARDIGSFAIVNQTIDKGELKTHRVGRLHVIPYAEWEAWKAKRVFPPEGYVQLSTIREPLSIKSDKLSEYARMGLIPTAIRCNPYGTKGPSTQFGTWWISKETADQLLADRRAGRQMPWHGKYTDNLRTTYKLWEKRKHPEACKTCVEIWGEQGVPQNFEEYSARYPGLAHGAKRHLTRPWSPGITLEEVANQAGKTVQEVQQAIDNGVLAATAEEGVQYVTRTDATRWIARKCPDGESARSWITLDTACDTYFFTMRELRGFIDAGDLKTKIGVTGTAKGVNYVLRHQCGQLREKIGFTEEQAARRLGITVERFRHLVEGVDWRAAEKIPLVTVQAVRKRLESRQGYTIEEAAAALGRTEGWVKEQIEKGATRVSRAKWDRRRLYITEPMLLRLREVSEQPPEVEKLGAEWLSLSEAALEAAVSLATLNAWGVKGELPYKEHKGVRHYHREAVRARARSYWENPRLHRAIPPAWFQAETCAA
;
A
#
# COMPACT_ATOMS: atom_id res chain seq x y z
N MET A 1 -22.36 103.09 -30.30
CA MET A 1 -21.16 102.74 -29.51
C MET A 1 -21.58 101.81 -28.38
N SER A 2 -21.41 100.49 -28.56
CA SER A 2 -21.60 99.51 -27.49
C SER A 2 -20.24 99.30 -26.80
N LYS A 3 -20.14 99.63 -25.51
CA LYS A 3 -18.96 99.33 -24.69
C LYS A 3 -18.78 97.81 -24.68
N SER A 4 -17.77 97.30 -25.37
CA SER A 4 -17.31 95.92 -25.22
C SER A 4 -16.98 95.72 -23.74
N ALA A 5 -17.79 94.93 -23.04
CA ALA A 5 -17.55 94.60 -21.64
C ALA A 5 -16.19 93.88 -21.57
N LYS A 6 -15.23 94.46 -20.85
CA LYS A 6 -13.94 93.79 -20.59
C LYS A 6 -14.23 92.51 -19.81
N LEU A 7 -13.98 91.35 -20.44
CA LEU A 7 -14.07 90.04 -19.80
C LEU A 7 -13.20 90.01 -18.53
N ALA A 8 -13.73 89.46 -17.44
CA ALA A 8 -12.98 89.23 -16.22
C ALA A 8 -11.89 88.17 -16.45
N ASP A 9 -10.83 88.19 -15.64
CA ASP A 9 -9.67 87.31 -15.89
C ASP A 9 -10.01 85.81 -15.74
N TRP A 10 -10.95 85.46 -14.86
CA TRP A 10 -11.47 84.10 -14.76
C TRP A 10 -12.29 83.69 -16.00
N GLU A 11 -13.03 84.61 -16.63
CA GLU A 11 -13.81 84.33 -17.84
C GLU A 11 -12.87 84.02 -19.01
N LYS A 12 -11.79 84.80 -19.15
CA LYS A 12 -10.74 84.54 -20.16
C LYS A 12 -10.08 83.18 -19.93
N PHE A 13 -9.79 82.84 -18.68
CA PHE A 13 -9.20 81.56 -18.32
C PHE A 13 -10.10 80.38 -18.67
N VAL A 14 -11.38 80.45 -18.31
CA VAL A 14 -12.38 79.41 -18.61
C VAL A 14 -12.61 79.29 -20.11
N ILE A 15 -12.62 80.41 -20.85
CA ILE A 15 -12.72 80.40 -22.33
C ILE A 15 -11.52 79.67 -22.95
N ALA A 16 -10.30 79.95 -22.48
CA ALA A 16 -9.09 79.37 -23.05
C ALA A 16 -8.84 77.91 -22.64
N ASN A 17 -9.25 77.51 -21.43
CA ASN A 17 -8.84 76.23 -20.83
C ASN A 17 -10.02 75.30 -20.44
N GLY A 18 -11.25 75.80 -20.44
CA GLY A 18 -12.42 75.09 -19.89
C GLY A 18 -13.14 74.14 -20.84
N TRP A 19 -12.57 73.85 -22.01
CA TRP A 19 -13.20 72.95 -22.99
C TRP A 19 -13.27 71.51 -22.45
N GLN A 20 -14.50 71.00 -22.33
CA GLN A 20 -14.84 69.68 -21.75
C GLN A 20 -14.41 69.42 -20.29
N ALA A 21 -13.68 70.33 -19.66
CA ALA A 21 -13.39 70.28 -18.23
C ALA A 21 -14.68 70.32 -17.39
N GLN A 22 -14.64 69.76 -16.19
CA GLN A 22 -15.81 69.70 -15.34
C GLN A 22 -16.10 71.08 -14.73
N ALA A 23 -17.37 71.51 -14.75
CA ALA A 23 -17.74 72.87 -14.34
C ALA A 23 -17.45 73.16 -12.85
N TYR A 24 -17.53 72.13 -11.99
CA TYR A 24 -17.21 72.26 -10.56
C TYR A 24 -15.70 72.40 -10.30
N GLU A 25 -14.84 71.73 -11.07
CA GLU A 25 -13.37 71.84 -11.00
C GLU A 25 -12.95 73.25 -11.39
N LEU A 26 -13.48 73.76 -12.51
CA LEU A 26 -13.23 75.13 -12.95
C LEU A 26 -13.69 76.16 -11.90
N ALA A 27 -14.88 75.95 -11.33
CA ALA A 27 -15.42 76.78 -10.26
C ALA A 27 -14.50 76.81 -9.03
N ALA A 28 -14.00 75.64 -8.61
CA ALA A 28 -13.05 75.52 -7.51
C ALA A 28 -11.69 76.19 -7.80
N VAL A 29 -11.17 76.02 -9.03
CA VAL A 29 -9.88 76.62 -9.44
C VAL A 29 -9.95 78.16 -9.44
N VAL A 30 -10.99 78.73 -10.05
CA VAL A 30 -11.11 80.19 -10.24
C VAL A 30 -11.87 80.91 -9.11
N GLY A 31 -12.38 80.17 -8.12
CA GLY A 31 -13.12 80.72 -6.98
C GLY A 31 -14.48 81.33 -7.35
N GLN A 32 -15.19 80.74 -8.31
CA GLN A 32 -16.49 81.22 -8.80
C GLN A 32 -17.60 80.17 -8.58
N PRO A 33 -18.88 80.57 -8.48
CA PRO A 33 -19.98 79.62 -8.36
C PRO A 33 -20.14 78.80 -9.65
N VAL A 34 -20.52 77.53 -9.52
CA VAL A 34 -20.69 76.59 -10.65
C VAL A 34 -21.66 77.14 -11.71
N ASP A 35 -22.74 77.79 -11.30
CA ASP A 35 -23.73 78.40 -12.20
C ASP A 35 -23.15 79.52 -13.07
N ALA A 36 -22.11 80.23 -12.60
CA ALA A 36 -21.42 81.24 -13.40
C ALA A 36 -20.57 80.57 -14.50
N ILE A 37 -19.86 79.48 -14.17
CA ILE A 37 -19.10 78.69 -15.14
C ILE A 37 -20.04 78.10 -16.20
N GLN A 38 -21.18 77.53 -15.79
CA GLN A 38 -22.14 76.93 -16.70
C GLN A 38 -22.77 77.96 -17.65
N ARG A 39 -23.17 79.13 -17.13
CA ARG A 39 -23.70 80.23 -17.96
C ARG A 39 -22.67 80.69 -19.00
N LEU A 40 -21.41 80.85 -18.61
CA LEU A 40 -20.34 81.20 -19.54
C LEU A 40 -20.15 80.12 -20.61
N ARG A 41 -20.16 78.83 -20.23
CA ARG A 41 -20.04 77.72 -21.19
C ARG A 41 -21.21 77.60 -22.14
N ALA A 42 -22.43 77.91 -21.69
CA ALA A 42 -23.64 77.87 -22.53
C ALA A 42 -23.60 78.87 -23.70
N THR A 43 -22.77 79.91 -23.62
CA THR A 43 -22.54 80.84 -24.74
C THR A 43 -21.76 80.24 -25.91
N GLY A 44 -21.14 79.07 -25.72
CA GLY A 44 -20.30 78.43 -26.74
C GLY A 44 -18.92 79.09 -26.90
N ALA A 45 -18.54 80.02 -26.03
CA ALA A 45 -17.30 80.79 -26.16
C ALA A 45 -16.00 80.02 -25.87
N CYS A 46 -16.06 78.79 -25.34
CA CYS A 46 -14.86 78.02 -24.98
C CYS A 46 -14.07 77.56 -26.21
N SER A 47 -12.78 77.88 -26.26
CA SER A 47 -11.86 77.45 -27.29
C SER A 47 -11.69 75.93 -27.27
N ARG A 48 -11.86 75.28 -28.42
CA ARG A 48 -11.70 73.82 -28.55
C ARG A 48 -10.25 73.41 -28.29
N LEU A 49 -10.04 72.43 -27.43
CA LEU A 49 -8.73 71.84 -27.13
C LEU A 49 -8.62 70.43 -27.74
N GLU A 50 -7.39 69.89 -27.83
CA GLU A 50 -7.16 68.51 -28.28
C GLU A 50 -7.54 67.49 -27.21
N LYS A 51 -7.33 67.83 -25.93
CA LYS A 51 -7.66 67.03 -24.76
C LYS A 51 -8.27 67.94 -23.70
N ALA A 52 -9.28 67.45 -22.98
CA ALA A 52 -9.79 68.11 -21.79
C ALA A 52 -8.70 68.15 -20.71
N LYS A 53 -8.53 69.32 -20.09
CA LYS A 53 -7.59 69.50 -18.97
C LYS A 53 -8.21 68.99 -17.68
N ASP A 54 -7.42 68.31 -16.87
CA ASP A 54 -7.84 67.86 -15.54
C ASP A 54 -7.69 68.95 -14.48
N PHE A 55 -8.16 68.68 -13.26
CA PHE A 55 -8.10 69.64 -12.16
C PHE A 55 -6.67 70.12 -11.87
N ALA A 56 -5.68 69.23 -11.86
CA ALA A 56 -4.31 69.59 -11.50
C ALA A 56 -3.68 70.49 -12.56
N GLU A 57 -3.89 70.19 -13.84
CA GLU A 57 -3.48 71.03 -14.96
C GLU A 57 -4.15 72.42 -14.89
N LEU A 58 -5.46 72.47 -14.64
CA LEU A 58 -6.20 73.73 -14.51
C LEU A 58 -5.73 74.56 -13.31
N PHE A 59 -5.50 73.92 -12.16
CA PHE A 59 -5.02 74.58 -10.96
C PHE A 59 -3.62 75.16 -11.17
N ALA A 60 -2.70 74.40 -11.76
CA ALA A 60 -1.35 74.84 -12.04
C ALA A 60 -1.31 76.02 -13.02
N LEU A 61 -2.17 76.02 -14.04
CA LEU A 61 -2.24 77.12 -15.01
C LEU A 61 -2.80 78.42 -14.41
N TRP A 62 -3.65 78.34 -13.40
CA TRP A 62 -4.25 79.52 -12.76
C TRP A 62 -3.41 80.05 -11.58
N HIS A 63 -2.91 79.15 -10.72
CA HIS A 63 -2.20 79.50 -9.48
C HIS A 63 -0.67 79.45 -9.61
N GLY A 64 -0.12 78.94 -10.71
CA GLY A 64 1.33 78.85 -10.95
C GLY A 64 2.07 77.81 -10.11
N ARG A 65 1.35 76.90 -9.43
CA ARG A 65 1.89 75.80 -8.62
C ARG A 65 0.99 74.58 -8.70
N GLU A 66 1.51 73.39 -8.40
CA GLU A 66 0.69 72.19 -8.25
C GLU A 66 -0.27 72.30 -7.05
N PRO A 67 -1.46 71.67 -7.11
CA PRO A 67 -2.41 71.66 -6.00
C PRO A 67 -1.87 70.81 -4.85
N GLY A 68 -1.86 71.39 -3.66
CA GLY A 68 -1.68 70.67 -2.40
C GLY A 68 -2.97 69.98 -1.97
N GLU A 69 -2.91 69.24 -0.86
CA GLU A 69 -4.01 68.38 -0.41
C GLU A 69 -5.32 69.12 -0.11
N ASP A 70 -5.24 70.36 0.37
CA ASP A 70 -6.39 71.19 0.73
C ASP A 70 -6.94 72.02 -0.43
N ASP A 71 -6.22 72.08 -1.55
CA ASP A 71 -6.67 72.80 -2.74
C ASP A 71 -7.72 72.01 -3.54
N TRP A 72 -7.81 70.69 -3.34
CA TRP A 72 -8.77 69.84 -4.04
C TRP A 72 -10.20 70.07 -3.53
N PRO A 73 -11.19 70.21 -4.43
CA PRO A 73 -12.58 70.34 -4.03
C PRO A 73 -13.08 69.05 -3.36
N ALA A 74 -14.14 69.16 -2.56
CA ALA A 74 -14.77 68.00 -1.95
C ALA A 74 -15.19 66.96 -3.02
N PRO A 75 -14.86 65.66 -2.84
CA PRO A 75 -15.26 64.61 -3.77
C PRO A 75 -16.78 64.55 -3.95
N ARG A 76 -17.24 64.34 -5.18
CA ARG A 76 -18.67 64.24 -5.49
C ARG A 76 -19.14 62.81 -5.63
N LYS A 77 -20.43 62.57 -5.37
CA LYS A 77 -21.12 61.32 -5.69
C LYS A 77 -21.36 61.23 -7.20
N LEU A 78 -20.87 60.18 -7.84
CA LEU A 78 -21.04 59.88 -9.26
C LEU A 78 -22.00 58.71 -9.47
N GLY A 79 -22.86 58.81 -10.50
CA GLY A 79 -23.76 57.75 -10.95
C GLY A 79 -25.00 57.53 -10.07
N SER A 80 -25.88 56.63 -10.51
CA SER A 80 -27.13 56.25 -9.82
C SER A 80 -26.91 55.56 -8.47
N HIS A 81 -25.72 55.01 -8.24
CA HIS A 81 -25.34 54.33 -7.00
C HIS A 81 -24.69 55.25 -5.97
N GLY A 82 -24.50 56.54 -6.28
CA GLY A 82 -24.05 57.54 -5.30
C GLY A 82 -22.62 57.33 -4.77
N THR A 83 -21.74 56.65 -5.52
CA THR A 83 -20.35 56.39 -5.10
C THR A 83 -19.49 57.64 -5.28
N TYR A 84 -18.66 57.97 -4.29
CA TYR A 84 -17.74 59.11 -4.38
C TYR A 84 -16.65 58.91 -5.43
N GLU A 85 -16.32 59.98 -6.16
CA GLU A 85 -15.22 59.99 -7.12
C GLU A 85 -13.86 59.81 -6.42
N TRP A 86 -12.88 59.22 -7.10
CA TRP A 86 -11.53 59.03 -6.58
C TRP A 86 -10.62 60.16 -7.07
N GLN A 87 -10.10 60.97 -6.15
CA GLN A 87 -9.20 62.08 -6.47
C GLN A 87 -7.73 61.70 -6.27
N SER A 88 -6.81 62.41 -6.91
CA SER A 88 -5.38 62.10 -6.88
C SER A 88 -4.76 62.02 -5.47
N PRO A 89 -5.06 62.92 -4.51
CA PRO A 89 -4.51 62.81 -3.16
C PRO A 89 -4.95 61.54 -2.43
N GLU A 90 -6.20 61.13 -2.62
CA GLU A 90 -6.74 59.89 -2.04
C GLU A 90 -6.10 58.65 -2.67
N VAL A 91 -5.83 58.68 -3.98
CA VAL A 91 -5.13 57.61 -4.69
C VAL A 91 -3.68 57.50 -4.25
N ALA A 92 -2.99 58.62 -4.02
CA ALA A 92 -1.64 58.64 -3.50
C ALA A 92 -1.58 58.06 -2.07
N LEU A 93 -2.55 58.42 -1.22
CA LEU A 93 -2.68 57.85 0.11
C LEU A 93 -2.94 56.34 0.04
N LEU A 94 -3.87 55.88 -0.82
CA LEU A 94 -4.10 54.46 -1.05
C LEU A 94 -2.80 53.74 -1.42
N ALA A 95 -2.05 54.25 -2.40
CA ALA A 95 -0.79 53.66 -2.84
C ALA A 95 0.24 53.55 -1.70
N SER A 96 0.28 54.53 -0.79
CA SER A 96 1.18 54.50 0.37
C SER A 96 0.80 53.45 1.43
N LEU A 97 -0.49 53.10 1.53
CA LEU A 97 -1.00 52.18 2.55
C LEU A 97 -1.02 50.71 2.09
N VAL A 98 -1.12 50.47 0.78
CA VAL A 98 -1.09 49.12 0.20
C VAL A 98 0.24 48.45 0.57
N GLY A 99 0.14 47.22 1.10
CA GLY A 99 1.30 46.44 1.53
C GLY A 99 1.81 46.74 2.93
N GLN A 100 1.29 47.78 3.61
CA GLN A 100 1.63 48.12 4.99
C GLN A 100 0.55 47.68 5.98
N ILE A 101 -0.71 47.86 5.62
CA ILE A 101 -1.87 47.55 6.47
C ILE A 101 -2.92 46.71 5.73
N SER A 102 -3.89 46.18 6.48
CA SER A 102 -4.96 45.37 5.90
C SER A 102 -5.91 46.20 5.04
N GLN A 103 -6.51 45.60 4.02
CA GLN A 103 -7.52 46.25 3.16
C GLN A 103 -8.70 46.83 3.94
N ALA A 104 -9.13 46.18 5.03
CA ALA A 104 -10.18 46.69 5.90
C ALA A 104 -9.73 47.95 6.65
N ALA A 105 -8.49 48.00 7.12
CA ALA A 105 -7.92 49.20 7.74
C ALA A 105 -7.73 50.33 6.71
N ILE A 106 -7.33 50.03 5.47
CA ILE A 106 -7.29 51.03 4.40
C ILE A 106 -8.68 51.62 4.16
N ALA A 107 -9.71 50.79 4.08
CA ALA A 107 -11.10 51.21 3.93
C ALA A 107 -11.52 52.18 5.06
N GLU A 108 -11.16 51.88 6.31
CA GLU A 108 -11.45 52.74 7.48
C GLU A 108 -10.73 54.09 7.41
N VAL A 109 -9.43 54.10 7.08
CA VAL A 109 -8.62 55.33 6.95
C VAL A 109 -9.17 56.22 5.84
N LEU A 110 -9.44 55.65 4.65
CA LEU A 110 -9.97 56.43 3.52
C LEU A 110 -11.42 56.87 3.75
N THR A 111 -12.23 56.07 4.45
CA THR A 111 -13.59 56.47 4.85
C THR A 111 -13.57 57.66 5.80
N THR A 112 -12.70 57.64 6.82
CA THR A 112 -12.55 58.74 7.78
C THR A 112 -12.18 60.03 7.06
N ARG A 113 -11.15 59.96 6.20
CA ARG A 113 -10.74 61.08 5.35
C ARG A 113 -11.87 61.60 4.46
N LEU A 114 -12.63 60.70 3.83
CA LEU A 114 -13.70 61.08 2.91
C LEU A 114 -14.82 61.83 3.66
N ARG A 115 -15.19 61.38 4.86
CA ARG A 115 -16.17 62.05 5.73
C ARG A 115 -15.70 63.43 6.16
N GLU A 116 -14.44 63.56 6.55
CA GLU A 116 -13.83 64.86 6.90
C GLU A 116 -13.85 65.84 5.73
N LYS A 117 -13.49 65.40 4.52
CA LYS A 117 -13.44 66.27 3.33
C LYS A 117 -14.80 66.63 2.75
N THR A 118 -15.81 65.77 2.91
CA THR A 118 -17.14 65.98 2.32
C THR A 118 -18.17 66.51 3.32
N GLY A 119 -17.96 66.32 4.61
CA GLY A 119 -18.93 66.59 5.67
C GLY A 119 -20.13 65.62 5.69
N ASP A 120 -20.13 64.59 4.83
CA ASP A 120 -21.20 63.59 4.78
C ASP A 120 -20.87 62.42 5.72
N PRO A 121 -21.63 62.19 6.81
CA PRO A 121 -21.38 61.09 7.74
C PRO A 121 -21.61 59.70 7.10
N ASP A 122 -22.41 59.62 6.05
CA ASP A 122 -22.73 58.37 5.35
C ASP A 122 -21.71 58.05 4.24
N ALA A 123 -20.71 58.90 4.02
CA ALA A 123 -19.66 58.63 3.05
C ALA A 123 -18.80 57.42 3.48
N GLU A 124 -18.53 56.50 2.54
CA GLU A 124 -17.78 55.27 2.81
C GLU A 124 -16.90 54.84 1.63
N ARG A 125 -15.72 54.32 1.93
CA ARG A 125 -14.89 53.52 1.03
C ARG A 125 -14.94 52.06 1.45
N THR A 126 -15.76 51.27 0.76
CA THR A 126 -15.87 49.84 1.04
C THR A 126 -14.57 49.09 0.67
N PRO A 127 -14.27 47.94 1.30
CA PRO A 127 -13.14 47.10 0.92
C PRO A 127 -13.13 46.75 -0.58
N THR A 128 -14.30 46.49 -1.17
CA THR A 128 -14.42 46.21 -2.61
C THR A 128 -13.97 47.40 -3.47
N ALA A 129 -14.35 48.62 -3.10
CA ALA A 129 -13.91 49.83 -3.79
C ALA A 129 -12.39 50.01 -3.70
N ILE A 130 -11.79 49.72 -2.53
CA ILE A 130 -10.34 49.69 -2.35
C ILE A 130 -9.69 48.69 -3.32
N GLN A 131 -10.19 47.46 -3.39
CA GLN A 131 -9.62 46.42 -4.27
C GLN A 131 -9.66 46.84 -5.75
N VAL A 132 -10.82 47.30 -6.20
CA VAL A 132 -10.99 47.74 -7.59
C VAL A 132 -10.03 48.89 -7.91
N ARG A 133 -9.90 49.86 -7.00
CA ARG A 133 -8.99 50.99 -7.22
C ARG A 133 -7.53 50.58 -7.17
N THR A 134 -7.14 49.70 -6.24
CA THR A 134 -5.79 49.14 -6.11
C THR A 134 -5.37 48.44 -7.41
N ASN A 135 -6.27 47.63 -7.99
CA ASN A 135 -6.04 46.98 -9.28
C ASN A 135 -5.89 47.99 -10.43
N LEU A 136 -6.70 49.06 -10.44
CA LEU A 136 -6.64 50.10 -11.48
C LEU A 136 -5.32 50.89 -11.47
N ILE A 137 -4.69 51.06 -10.30
CA ILE A 137 -3.38 51.71 -10.18
C ILE A 137 -2.21 50.75 -10.34
N GLY A 138 -2.48 49.48 -10.68
CA GLY A 138 -1.46 48.47 -10.98
C GLY A 138 -0.80 47.84 -9.75
N LEU A 139 -1.36 48.01 -8.55
CA LEU A 139 -0.88 47.40 -7.32
C LEU A 139 -1.66 46.11 -7.01
N GLN A 140 -1.04 45.17 -6.28
CA GLN A 140 -1.68 43.96 -5.79
C GLN A 140 -1.70 43.92 -4.26
N THR A 141 -2.72 43.27 -3.68
CA THR A 141 -2.82 43.08 -2.22
C THR A 141 -1.76 42.12 -1.66
N THR A 142 -1.01 41.44 -2.52
CA THR A 142 0.15 40.61 -2.16
C THR A 142 1.45 41.39 -2.13
N ASP A 143 1.48 42.63 -2.64
CA ASP A 143 2.66 43.48 -2.64
C ASP A 143 2.90 43.98 -1.21
N VAL A 144 3.69 43.24 -0.44
CA VAL A 144 4.02 43.58 0.94
C VAL A 144 5.30 44.40 1.00
N VAL A 145 5.28 45.49 1.77
CA VAL A 145 6.44 46.39 1.86
C VAL A 145 7.40 45.89 2.94
N GLY A 146 8.70 45.82 2.62
CA GLY A 146 9.75 45.54 3.61
C GLY A 146 9.90 44.07 4.03
N GLY A 147 9.25 43.13 3.35
CA GLY A 147 9.40 41.71 3.64
C GLY A 147 8.93 40.78 2.53
N LEU A 148 8.94 39.49 2.85
CA LEU A 148 8.48 38.39 2.01
C LEU A 148 7.22 37.78 2.61
N THR A 149 6.27 37.40 1.77
CA THR A 149 5.20 36.49 2.20
C THR A 149 5.78 35.10 2.49
N THR A 150 5.07 34.31 3.31
CA THR A 150 5.47 32.90 3.56
C THR A 150 5.56 32.07 2.28
N ALA A 151 4.75 32.38 1.27
CA ALA A 151 4.78 31.73 -0.04
C ALA A 151 6.05 32.07 -0.84
N GLU A 152 6.50 33.33 -0.80
CA GLU A 152 7.73 33.75 -1.46
C GLU A 152 8.97 33.21 -0.75
N ALA A 153 9.01 33.28 0.58
CA ALA A 153 10.07 32.67 1.38
C ALA A 153 10.17 31.15 1.12
N ALA A 154 9.03 30.46 1.01
CA ALA A 154 9.01 29.05 0.67
C ALA A 154 9.51 28.75 -0.74
N ARG A 155 9.27 29.66 -1.70
CA ARG A 155 9.79 29.56 -3.07
C ARG A 155 11.31 29.73 -3.10
N ASP A 156 11.84 30.66 -2.29
CA ASP A 156 13.30 30.91 -2.16
C ASP A 156 14.04 29.64 -1.70
N ILE A 157 13.53 28.94 -0.69
CA ILE A 157 14.20 27.76 -0.11
C ILE A 157 13.66 26.40 -0.61
N GLY A 158 12.65 26.40 -1.47
CA GLY A 158 12.01 25.20 -2.01
C GLY A 158 11.22 24.35 -1.01
N SER A 159 10.79 24.92 0.14
CA SER A 159 10.02 24.18 1.15
C SER A 159 9.13 25.07 2.03
N PHE A 160 7.81 24.93 1.85
CA PHE A 160 6.81 25.63 2.67
C PHE A 160 6.76 25.11 4.11
N ALA A 161 7.00 23.81 4.31
CA ALA A 161 6.97 23.18 5.63
C ALA A 161 8.05 23.74 6.58
N ILE A 162 9.25 24.02 6.05
CA ILE A 162 10.35 24.59 6.84
C ILE A 162 10.00 26.01 7.29
N VAL A 163 9.42 26.83 6.41
CA VAL A 163 9.00 28.20 6.74
C VAL A 163 7.94 28.20 7.85
N ASN A 164 6.87 27.39 7.71
CA ASN A 164 5.84 27.35 8.76
C ASN A 164 6.36 26.81 10.08
N GLN A 165 7.14 25.72 10.06
CA GLN A 165 7.68 25.13 11.29
C GLN A 165 8.58 26.11 12.04
N THR A 166 9.34 26.94 11.33
CA THR A 166 10.24 27.93 11.95
C THR A 166 9.50 29.14 12.49
N ILE A 167 8.40 29.54 11.85
CA ILE A 167 7.45 30.54 12.39
C ILE A 167 6.79 30.00 13.66
N ASP A 168 6.28 28.76 13.63
CA ASP A 168 5.60 28.14 14.78
C ASP A 168 6.53 27.98 16.00
N LYS A 169 7.82 27.76 15.77
CA LYS A 169 8.85 27.70 16.82
C LYS A 169 9.32 29.06 17.31
N GLY A 170 8.92 30.15 16.65
CA GLY A 170 9.40 31.51 16.95
C GLY A 170 10.85 31.76 16.51
N GLU A 171 11.43 30.92 15.65
CA GLU A 171 12.78 31.13 15.09
C GLU A 171 12.79 32.24 14.02
N LEU A 172 11.65 32.47 13.37
CA LEU A 172 11.43 33.52 12.38
C LEU A 172 10.35 34.49 12.88
N LYS A 173 10.76 35.74 13.14
CA LYS A 173 9.80 36.78 13.51
C LYS A 173 8.98 37.18 12.30
N THR A 174 7.67 37.29 12.52
CA THR A 174 6.73 37.73 11.49
C THR A 174 5.80 38.79 12.05
N HIS A 175 5.24 39.59 11.16
CA HIS A 175 4.13 40.49 11.48
C HIS A 175 2.99 40.23 10.51
N ARG A 176 1.78 40.69 10.86
CA ARG A 176 0.59 40.48 10.03
C ARG A 176 0.25 41.72 9.22
N VAL A 177 0.02 41.51 7.92
CA VAL A 177 -0.59 42.47 7.01
C VAL A 177 -1.90 41.86 6.52
N GLY A 178 -3.00 42.21 7.20
CA GLY A 178 -4.30 41.54 7.01
C GLY A 178 -4.23 40.05 7.31
N ARG A 179 -4.46 39.22 6.29
CA ARG A 179 -4.40 37.74 6.40
C ARG A 179 -3.00 37.16 6.15
N LEU A 180 -2.05 37.98 5.68
CA LEU A 180 -0.72 37.52 5.28
C LEU A 180 0.25 37.63 6.46
N HIS A 181 1.10 36.60 6.62
CA HIS A 181 2.28 36.69 7.47
C HIS A 181 3.44 37.19 6.60
N VAL A 182 4.04 38.30 7.04
CA VAL A 182 5.17 38.93 6.37
C VAL A 182 6.42 38.71 7.20
N ILE A 183 7.45 38.19 6.55
CA ILE A 183 8.77 37.94 7.09
C ILE A 183 9.67 39.11 6.67
N PRO A 184 10.17 39.93 7.61
CA PRO A 184 11.09 41.01 7.26
C PRO A 184 12.35 40.48 6.57
N TYR A 185 12.86 41.18 5.55
CA TYR A 185 14.05 40.75 4.80
C TYR A 185 15.28 40.52 5.71
N ALA A 186 15.51 41.39 6.68
CA ALA A 186 16.63 41.26 7.62
C ALA A 186 16.52 39.99 8.47
N GLU A 187 15.33 39.65 8.95
CA GLU A 187 15.09 38.42 9.73
C GLU A 187 15.23 37.18 8.84
N TRP A 188 14.80 37.26 7.58
CA TRP A 188 14.96 36.18 6.60
C TRP A 188 16.43 35.88 6.30
N GLU A 189 17.23 36.91 6.01
CA GLU A 189 18.67 36.75 5.75
C GLU A 189 19.43 36.28 7.00
N ALA A 190 19.11 36.82 8.18
CA ALA A 190 19.69 36.38 9.44
C ALA A 190 19.37 34.92 9.76
N TRP A 191 18.16 34.46 9.42
CA TRP A 191 17.78 33.07 9.55
C TRP A 191 18.53 32.16 8.56
N LYS A 192 18.70 32.58 7.30
CA LYS A 192 19.47 31.83 6.29
C LYS A 192 20.94 31.71 6.69
N ALA A 193 21.55 32.77 7.22
CA ALA A 193 22.95 32.77 7.65
C ALA A 193 23.26 31.77 8.78
N LYS A 194 22.27 31.38 9.60
CA LYS A 194 22.44 30.37 10.67
C LYS A 194 22.47 28.93 10.14
N ARG A 195 22.18 28.70 8.86
CA ARG A 195 22.03 27.36 8.29
C ARG A 195 23.39 26.80 7.89
N VAL A 196 23.72 25.66 8.45
CA VAL A 196 24.95 24.92 8.14
C VAL A 196 24.68 23.99 6.97
N PHE A 197 25.40 24.19 5.88
CA PHE A 197 25.37 23.33 4.70
C PHE A 197 26.42 22.22 4.80
N PRO A 198 26.16 21.04 4.21
CA PRO A 198 27.18 20.02 4.08
C PRO A 198 28.31 20.49 3.15
N PRO A 199 29.58 20.15 3.43
CA PRO A 199 30.69 20.38 2.52
C PRO A 199 30.50 19.67 1.18
N GLU A 200 31.21 20.13 0.16
CA GLU A 200 31.20 19.47 -1.15
C GLU A 200 31.65 18.01 -1.04
N GLY A 201 30.99 17.12 -1.78
CA GLY A 201 31.27 15.69 -1.77
C GLY A 201 30.66 14.92 -0.60
N TYR A 202 29.84 15.54 0.26
CA TYR A 202 29.09 14.83 1.30
C TYR A 202 27.74 14.34 0.77
N VAL A 203 27.33 13.15 1.23
CA VAL A 203 26.04 12.54 0.92
C VAL A 203 25.21 12.37 2.19
N GLN A 204 23.89 12.46 2.05
CA GLN A 204 22.98 12.33 3.17
C GLN A 204 22.99 10.89 3.72
N LEU A 205 23.19 10.74 5.03
CA LEU A 205 23.35 9.42 5.67
C LEU A 205 22.15 8.49 5.46
N SER A 206 20.94 9.04 5.32
CA SER A 206 19.73 8.26 5.07
C SER A 206 19.68 7.59 3.70
N THR A 207 20.43 8.07 2.69
CA THR A 207 20.40 7.50 1.33
C THR A 207 21.11 6.15 1.26
N ILE A 208 22.11 5.92 2.12
CA ILE A 208 22.83 4.63 2.19
C ILE A 208 22.16 3.59 3.09
N ARG A 209 21.06 3.95 3.75
CA ARG A 209 20.35 3.08 4.71
C ARG A 209 19.85 1.78 4.08
N GLU A 210 19.15 1.88 2.96
CA GLU A 210 18.58 0.74 2.25
C GLU A 210 19.68 -0.14 1.61
N PRO A 211 20.69 0.42 0.92
CA PRO A 211 21.85 -0.34 0.48
C PRO A 211 22.58 -1.11 1.61
N LEU A 212 22.62 -0.56 2.84
CA LEU A 212 23.19 -1.24 4.01
C LEU A 212 22.25 -2.27 4.66
N SER A 213 21.03 -2.46 4.14
CA SER A 213 19.99 -3.34 4.70
C SER A 213 19.54 -2.95 6.12
N ILE A 214 19.59 -1.67 6.47
CA ILE A 214 19.14 -1.16 7.78
C ILE A 214 17.71 -0.63 7.64
N LYS A 215 16.75 -1.20 8.37
CA LYS A 215 15.33 -0.79 8.24
C LYS A 215 14.93 0.40 9.13
N SER A 216 15.71 0.69 10.17
CA SER A 216 15.42 1.72 11.19
C SER A 216 16.39 2.92 11.10
N ASP A 217 16.16 3.97 11.88
CA ASP A 217 17.03 5.17 11.96
C ASP A 217 18.32 4.95 12.79
N LYS A 218 18.85 3.73 12.80
CA LYS A 218 20.04 3.38 13.60
C LYS A 218 21.31 4.08 13.13
N LEU A 219 21.38 4.45 11.85
CA LEU A 219 22.54 5.18 11.33
C LEU A 219 22.70 6.55 11.99
N SER A 220 21.60 7.26 12.24
CA SER A 220 21.61 8.54 12.96
C SER A 220 22.07 8.39 14.41
N GLU A 221 21.77 7.27 15.06
CA GLU A 221 22.27 6.94 16.39
C GLU A 221 23.78 6.67 16.36
N TYR A 222 24.26 5.86 15.42
CA TYR A 222 25.69 5.57 15.27
C TYR A 222 26.51 6.81 14.93
N ALA A 223 25.99 7.70 14.10
CA ALA A 223 26.61 9.00 13.80
C ALA A 223 26.69 9.87 15.07
N ARG A 224 25.61 9.94 15.86
CA ARG A 224 25.60 10.67 17.15
C ARG A 224 26.64 10.12 18.13
N MET A 225 26.89 8.82 18.10
CA MET A 225 27.89 8.15 18.95
C MET A 225 29.33 8.26 18.39
N GLY A 226 29.54 8.93 17.25
CA GLY A 226 30.86 9.05 16.62
C GLY A 226 31.39 7.73 16.02
N LEU A 227 30.52 6.74 15.81
CA LEU A 227 30.91 5.44 15.24
C LEU A 227 30.99 5.45 13.71
N ILE A 228 30.46 6.49 13.07
CA ILE A 228 30.53 6.69 11.62
C ILE A 228 31.57 7.78 11.35
N PRO A 229 32.72 7.45 10.74
CA PRO A 229 33.74 8.43 10.40
C PRO A 229 33.17 9.54 9.52
N THR A 230 33.68 10.77 9.67
CA THR A 230 33.26 11.96 8.89
C THR A 230 31.78 12.34 9.02
N ALA A 231 31.01 11.70 9.91
CA ALA A 231 29.61 12.06 10.08
C ALA A 231 29.49 13.46 10.70
N ILE A 232 28.84 14.36 9.97
CA ILE A 232 28.56 15.73 10.39
C ILE A 232 27.06 15.97 10.37
N ARG A 233 26.63 16.91 11.20
CA ARG A 233 25.24 17.31 11.28
C ARG A 233 25.06 18.68 10.63
N CYS A 234 24.17 18.73 9.64
CA CYS A 234 23.90 19.95 8.89
C CYS A 234 22.39 20.21 8.81
N ASN A 235 22.02 21.47 8.67
CA ASN A 235 20.63 21.93 8.55
C ASN A 235 20.42 22.66 7.22
N PRO A 236 20.71 22.04 6.06
CA PRO A 236 20.51 22.68 4.78
C PRO A 236 19.01 22.84 4.47
N TYR A 237 18.69 23.84 3.67
CA TYR A 237 17.39 23.97 3.02
C TYR A 237 17.51 23.58 1.53
N GLY A 238 16.39 23.33 0.85
CA GLY A 238 16.36 22.91 -0.56
C GLY A 238 16.76 21.45 -0.82
N THR A 239 17.25 20.70 0.18
CA THR A 239 17.60 19.28 0.02
C THR A 239 16.37 18.38 0.12
N LYS A 240 16.20 17.46 -0.84
CA LYS A 240 15.09 16.49 -0.85
C LYS A 240 15.26 15.47 0.28
N GLY A 241 14.22 15.29 1.11
CA GLY A 241 14.16 14.25 2.13
C GLY A 241 13.61 14.76 3.47
N PRO A 242 13.31 13.84 4.41
CA PRO A 242 12.84 14.22 5.74
C PRO A 242 13.98 14.94 6.50
N SER A 243 13.77 16.21 6.81
CA SER A 243 14.63 16.98 7.72
C SER A 243 14.07 16.88 9.12
N THR A 244 14.92 16.58 10.11
CA THR A 244 14.50 16.56 11.51
C THR A 244 14.75 17.92 12.16
N GLN A 245 14.03 18.24 13.24
CA GLN A 245 14.21 19.49 13.99
C GLN A 245 15.64 19.74 14.48
N PHE A 246 16.43 18.66 14.60
CA PHE A 246 17.79 18.73 15.11
C PHE A 246 18.83 18.73 13.99
N GLY A 247 18.42 18.55 12.73
CA GLY A 247 19.29 18.44 11.58
C GLY A 247 19.41 17.07 10.98
N THR A 248 20.00 17.04 9.80
CA THR A 248 20.21 15.84 9.00
C THR A 248 21.68 15.45 9.06
N TRP A 249 21.95 14.15 9.18
CA TRP A 249 23.32 13.63 9.17
C TRP A 249 23.82 13.48 7.73
N TRP A 250 25.07 13.89 7.52
CA TRP A 250 25.80 13.79 6.27
C TRP A 250 27.14 13.09 6.52
N ILE A 251 27.64 12.37 5.52
CA ILE A 251 28.93 11.68 5.57
C ILE A 251 29.69 11.95 4.27
N SER A 252 31.02 11.86 4.28
CA SER A 252 31.78 11.98 3.04
C SER A 252 31.40 10.86 2.06
N LYS A 253 31.36 11.16 0.76
CA LYS A 253 31.05 10.16 -0.27
C LYS A 253 32.04 8.99 -0.25
N GLU A 254 33.32 9.27 0.00
CA GLU A 254 34.36 8.24 0.15
C GLU A 254 34.03 7.26 1.29
N THR A 255 33.65 7.78 2.47
CA THR A 255 33.26 6.92 3.61
C THR A 255 31.97 6.17 3.30
N ALA A 256 31.01 6.81 2.63
CA ALA A 256 29.76 6.18 2.22
C ALA A 256 30.02 4.98 1.30
N ASP A 257 30.82 5.18 0.25
CA ASP A 257 31.18 4.15 -0.72
C ASP A 257 31.98 3.02 -0.06
N GLN A 258 32.88 3.36 0.89
CA GLN A 258 33.62 2.38 1.67
C GLN A 258 32.71 1.51 2.54
N LEU A 259 31.74 2.09 3.26
CA LEU A 259 30.77 1.33 4.06
C LEU A 259 29.94 0.36 3.21
N LEU A 260 29.55 0.80 2.00
CA LEU A 260 28.83 -0.04 1.05
C LEU A 260 29.71 -1.16 0.50
N ALA A 261 30.98 -0.88 0.19
CA ALA A 261 31.95 -1.87 -0.26
C ALA A 261 32.22 -2.91 0.83
N ASP A 262 32.44 -2.48 2.07
CA ASP A 262 32.66 -3.37 3.22
C ASP A 262 31.45 -4.26 3.47
N ARG A 263 30.23 -3.73 3.31
CA ARG A 263 28.99 -4.51 3.43
C ARG A 263 28.87 -5.57 2.35
N ARG A 264 29.18 -5.22 1.09
CA ARG A 264 29.19 -6.17 -0.04
C ARG A 264 30.24 -7.26 0.14
N ALA A 265 31.39 -6.91 0.72
CA ALA A 265 32.47 -7.83 1.04
C ALA A 265 32.23 -8.65 2.34
N GLY A 266 31.12 -8.44 3.04
CA GLY A 266 30.80 -9.16 4.28
C GLY A 266 31.69 -8.78 5.48
N ARG A 267 32.44 -7.67 5.40
CA ARG A 267 33.29 -7.19 6.48
C ARG A 267 32.45 -6.63 7.62
N GLN A 268 33.03 -6.63 8.83
CA GLN A 268 32.37 -6.05 10.00
C GLN A 268 32.25 -4.54 9.83
N MET A 269 31.07 -3.98 10.10
CA MET A 269 30.88 -2.53 10.06
C MET A 269 31.53 -1.87 11.28
N PRO A 270 31.88 -0.57 11.24
CA PRO A 270 32.56 0.13 12.32
C PRO A 270 31.88 0.08 13.69
N TRP A 271 30.55 -0.09 13.70
CA TRP A 271 29.72 -0.20 14.90
C TRP A 271 29.49 -1.64 15.40
N HIS A 272 29.96 -2.67 14.69
CA HIS A 272 29.88 -4.05 15.17
C HIS A 272 30.78 -4.24 16.40
N GLY A 273 30.26 -4.87 17.46
CA GLY A 273 30.99 -5.14 18.71
C GLY A 273 31.13 -3.94 19.67
N LYS A 274 30.95 -2.70 19.19
CA LYS A 274 31.07 -1.48 20.00
C LYS A 274 29.78 -1.04 20.70
N TYR A 275 28.71 -1.82 20.59
CA TYR A 275 27.42 -1.55 21.22
C TYR A 275 27.31 -2.26 22.57
N THR A 276 28.03 -1.75 23.59
CA THR A 276 28.10 -2.32 24.94
C THR A 276 26.95 -1.90 25.88
N ASP A 277 26.21 -0.84 25.56
CA ASP A 277 25.19 -0.28 26.46
C ASP A 277 23.92 -1.12 26.64
N ASN A 278 23.67 -2.10 25.76
CA ASN A 278 22.51 -2.98 25.90
C ASN A 278 22.78 -4.21 26.79
N LEU A 279 24.04 -4.54 27.10
CA LEU A 279 24.35 -5.78 27.84
C LEU A 279 24.04 -5.64 29.34
N ARG A 280 24.38 -4.51 29.98
CA ARG A 280 24.00 -4.28 31.39
C ARG A 280 22.49 -4.17 31.57
N THR A 281 21.81 -3.51 30.62
CA THR A 281 20.35 -3.37 30.63
C THR A 281 19.65 -4.72 30.43
N THR A 282 20.13 -5.53 29.47
CA THR A 282 19.58 -6.88 29.26
C THR A 282 19.92 -7.82 30.39
N TYR A 283 21.09 -7.71 31.03
CA TYR A 283 21.43 -8.47 32.23
C TYR A 283 20.48 -8.18 33.39
N LYS A 284 20.25 -6.90 33.72
CA LYS A 284 19.26 -6.49 34.73
C LYS A 284 17.85 -7.00 34.41
N LEU A 285 17.46 -6.93 33.13
CA LEU A 285 16.16 -7.40 32.67
C LEU A 285 16.02 -8.92 32.78
N TRP A 286 17.07 -9.66 32.43
CA TRP A 286 17.14 -11.11 32.53
C TRP A 286 17.15 -11.57 33.99
N GLU A 287 17.94 -10.93 34.85
CA GLU A 287 17.99 -11.22 36.29
C GLU A 287 16.63 -11.02 36.95
N LYS A 288 15.94 -9.92 36.64
CA LYS A 288 14.57 -9.66 37.10
C LYS A 288 13.56 -10.71 36.60
N ARG A 289 13.80 -11.32 35.46
CA ARG A 289 12.89 -12.26 34.78
C ARG A 289 13.47 -13.67 34.74
N LYS A 290 14.34 -14.01 35.68
CA LYS A 290 15.02 -15.31 35.69
C LYS A 290 13.98 -16.42 35.77
N HIS A 291 14.02 -17.33 34.81
CA HIS A 291 13.15 -18.49 34.80
C HIS A 291 13.58 -19.49 35.88
N PRO A 292 12.66 -20.31 36.43
CA PRO A 292 12.99 -21.39 37.35
C PRO A 292 13.88 -22.44 36.70
N GLU A 293 14.59 -23.21 37.52
CA GLU A 293 15.53 -24.25 37.08
C GLU A 293 14.85 -25.35 36.26
N ALA A 294 13.56 -25.59 36.47
CA ALA A 294 12.74 -26.52 35.70
C ALA A 294 12.52 -26.09 34.22
N CYS A 295 12.89 -24.86 33.84
CA CYS A 295 12.69 -24.37 32.48
C CYS A 295 13.63 -25.06 31.47
N LYS A 296 13.10 -26.08 30.77
CA LYS A 296 13.83 -26.87 29.76
C LYS A 296 14.55 -26.01 28.71
N THR A 297 13.94 -24.93 28.23
CA THR A 297 14.55 -24.04 27.23
C THR A 297 15.72 -23.25 27.80
N CYS A 298 15.68 -22.84 29.08
CA CYS A 298 16.84 -22.20 29.72
C CYS A 298 18.00 -23.18 29.89
N VAL A 299 17.70 -24.43 30.24
CA VAL A 299 18.70 -25.52 30.32
C VAL A 299 19.34 -25.76 28.95
N GLU A 300 18.54 -25.81 27.87
CA GLU A 300 19.06 -25.95 26.50
C GLU A 300 19.92 -24.75 26.06
N ILE A 301 19.53 -23.52 26.40
CA ILE A 301 20.27 -22.31 26.02
C ILE A 301 21.63 -22.24 26.72
N TRP A 302 21.67 -22.57 28.00
CA TRP A 302 22.89 -22.48 28.79
C TRP A 302 23.74 -23.75 28.79
N GLY A 303 23.14 -24.90 28.47
CA GLY A 303 23.81 -26.20 28.42
C GLY A 303 24.40 -26.62 29.77
N GLU A 304 25.42 -27.49 29.70
CA GLU A 304 26.09 -28.08 30.87
C GLU A 304 26.78 -27.06 31.77
N GLN A 305 27.16 -25.89 31.22
CA GLN A 305 27.78 -24.79 31.98
C GLN A 305 26.80 -24.09 32.93
N GLY A 306 25.50 -24.37 32.82
CA GLY A 306 24.48 -23.80 33.68
C GLY A 306 24.29 -22.29 33.51
N VAL A 307 23.38 -21.75 34.31
CA VAL A 307 22.94 -20.36 34.27
C VAL A 307 24.08 -19.43 34.73
N PRO A 308 24.39 -18.33 34.01
CA PRO A 308 25.46 -17.40 34.41
C PRO A 308 25.29 -16.88 35.84
N GLN A 309 26.37 -16.84 36.62
CA GLN A 309 26.31 -16.37 38.02
C GLN A 309 26.54 -14.87 38.16
N ASN A 310 27.24 -14.25 37.20
CA ASN A 310 27.61 -12.84 37.26
C ASN A 310 27.47 -12.17 35.88
N PHE A 311 27.63 -10.84 35.86
CA PHE A 311 27.55 -10.04 34.64
C PHE A 311 28.63 -10.40 33.62
N GLU A 312 29.82 -10.79 34.07
CA GLU A 312 30.97 -11.09 33.21
C GLU A 312 30.71 -12.36 32.39
N GLU A 313 30.26 -13.45 33.03
CA GLU A 313 29.84 -14.68 32.39
C GLU A 313 28.66 -14.46 31.44
N TYR A 314 27.68 -13.65 31.86
CA TYR A 314 26.55 -13.28 31.00
C TYR A 314 27.02 -12.49 29.77
N SER A 315 27.92 -11.53 29.95
CA SER A 315 28.42 -10.68 28.86
C SER A 315 29.24 -11.46 27.84
N ALA A 316 29.95 -12.50 28.28
CA ALA A 316 30.71 -13.38 27.40
C ALA A 316 29.79 -14.29 26.57
N ARG A 317 28.71 -14.82 27.17
CA ARG A 317 27.87 -15.86 26.58
C ARG A 317 26.65 -15.32 25.83
N TYR A 318 26.01 -14.26 26.33
CA TYR A 318 24.77 -13.71 25.78
C TYR A 318 24.89 -13.17 24.33
N PRO A 319 25.97 -12.47 23.91
CA PRO A 319 26.07 -11.93 22.55
C PRO A 319 26.03 -13.00 21.45
N GLY A 320 26.62 -14.18 21.70
CA GLY A 320 26.65 -15.30 20.76
C GLY A 320 25.31 -16.02 20.59
N LEU A 321 24.34 -15.79 21.48
CA LEU A 321 23.05 -16.47 21.43
C LEU A 321 22.22 -16.06 20.21
N ALA A 322 21.51 -17.04 19.64
CA ALA A 322 20.52 -16.79 18.60
C ALA A 322 19.40 -15.86 19.10
N HIS A 323 18.76 -15.13 18.19
CA HIS A 323 17.70 -14.17 18.55
C HIS A 323 16.56 -14.82 19.35
N GLY A 324 16.16 -16.04 18.99
CA GLY A 324 15.12 -16.79 19.72
C GLY A 324 15.48 -17.06 21.18
N ALA A 325 16.73 -17.45 21.45
CA ALA A 325 17.24 -17.67 22.80
C ALA A 325 17.26 -16.37 23.61
N LYS A 326 17.76 -15.28 23.02
CA LYS A 326 17.76 -13.94 23.65
C LYS A 326 16.36 -13.46 24.02
N ARG A 327 15.37 -13.70 23.15
CA ARG A 327 13.96 -13.37 23.39
C ARG A 327 13.37 -14.24 24.51
N HIS A 328 13.72 -15.52 24.57
CA HIS A 328 13.28 -16.40 25.65
C HIS A 328 13.80 -15.93 27.01
N LEU A 329 15.09 -15.62 27.12
CA LEU A 329 15.71 -15.17 28.38
C LEU A 329 15.16 -13.83 28.90
N THR A 330 14.65 -12.97 28.03
CA THR A 330 14.17 -11.63 28.42
C THR A 330 12.65 -11.55 28.55
N ARG A 331 11.91 -12.62 28.27
CA ARG A 331 10.44 -12.64 28.44
C ARG A 331 10.08 -12.94 29.91
N PRO A 332 8.95 -12.44 30.42
CA PRO A 332 8.42 -12.91 31.69
C PRO A 332 8.17 -14.42 31.63
N TRP A 333 8.63 -15.15 32.64
CA TRP A 333 8.35 -16.57 32.73
C TRP A 333 6.84 -16.81 32.85
N SER A 334 6.36 -17.85 32.18
CA SER A 334 4.98 -18.31 32.26
C SER A 334 4.98 -19.81 31.97
N PRO A 335 4.33 -20.63 32.82
CA PRO A 335 4.25 -22.08 32.63
C PRO A 335 3.39 -22.46 31.43
N GLY A 336 2.53 -21.55 30.97
CA GLY A 336 1.61 -21.76 29.86
C GLY A 336 0.28 -21.08 30.14
N ILE A 337 -0.77 -21.66 29.57
CA ILE A 337 -2.17 -21.36 29.89
C ILE A 337 -2.83 -22.60 30.48
N THR A 338 -3.80 -22.41 31.37
CA THR A 338 -4.48 -23.52 32.04
C THR A 338 -5.42 -24.25 31.08
N LEU A 339 -5.86 -25.47 31.44
CA LEU A 339 -6.85 -26.20 30.64
C LEU A 339 -8.17 -25.43 30.48
N GLU A 340 -8.59 -24.70 31.50
CA GLU A 340 -9.78 -23.83 31.46
C GLU A 340 -9.60 -22.68 30.45
N GLU A 341 -8.43 -22.05 30.43
CA GLU A 341 -8.12 -20.99 29.46
C GLU A 341 -8.06 -21.55 28.03
N VAL A 342 -7.49 -22.74 27.83
CA VAL A 342 -7.47 -23.43 26.53
C VAL A 342 -8.89 -23.77 26.08
N ALA A 343 -9.71 -24.32 26.98
CA ALA A 343 -11.10 -24.67 26.73
C ALA A 343 -11.92 -23.44 26.30
N ASN A 344 -11.78 -22.34 27.05
CA ASN A 344 -12.43 -21.06 26.74
C ASN A 344 -11.96 -20.49 25.38
N GLN A 345 -10.66 -20.51 25.09
CA GLN A 345 -10.11 -20.02 23.81
C GLN A 345 -10.54 -20.89 22.61
N ALA A 346 -10.72 -22.19 22.83
CA ALA A 346 -11.10 -23.15 21.81
C ALA A 346 -12.62 -23.26 21.60
N GLY A 347 -13.45 -22.70 22.49
CA GLY A 347 -14.89 -22.94 22.52
C GLY A 347 -15.23 -24.41 22.82
N LYS A 348 -14.46 -25.03 23.72
CA LYS A 348 -14.51 -26.45 24.07
C LYS A 348 -14.66 -26.65 25.58
N THR A 349 -15.00 -27.86 26.00
CA THR A 349 -15.05 -28.22 27.42
C THR A 349 -13.68 -28.64 27.93
N VAL A 350 -13.44 -28.49 29.25
CA VAL A 350 -12.17 -28.94 29.88
C VAL A 350 -11.96 -30.44 29.69
N GLN A 351 -13.04 -31.24 29.68
CA GLN A 351 -12.96 -32.68 29.41
C GLN A 351 -12.46 -32.99 28.00
N GLU A 352 -12.90 -32.25 26.97
CA GLU A 352 -12.40 -32.44 25.60
C GLU A 352 -10.91 -32.04 25.48
N VAL A 353 -10.47 -31.02 26.21
CA VAL A 353 -9.05 -30.64 26.27
C VAL A 353 -8.23 -31.73 26.98
N GLN A 354 -8.73 -32.27 28.09
CA GLN A 354 -8.10 -33.38 28.81
C GLN A 354 -8.00 -34.63 27.91
N GLN A 355 -9.07 -34.97 27.20
CA GLN A 355 -9.10 -36.09 26.26
C GLN A 355 -8.04 -35.92 25.16
N ALA A 356 -7.86 -34.70 24.63
CA ALA A 356 -6.81 -34.43 23.65
C ALA A 356 -5.38 -34.57 24.22
N ILE A 357 -5.19 -34.31 25.53
CA ILE A 357 -3.92 -34.51 26.23
C ILE A 357 -3.66 -36.00 26.45
N ASP A 358 -4.66 -36.73 26.93
CA ASP A 358 -4.56 -38.16 27.23
C ASP A 358 -4.25 -38.97 25.97
N ASN A 359 -4.88 -38.59 24.86
CA ASN A 359 -4.64 -39.15 23.52
C ASN A 359 -3.31 -38.68 22.90
N GLY A 360 -2.61 -37.70 23.49
CA GLY A 360 -1.28 -37.24 23.05
C GLY A 360 -1.29 -36.25 21.88
N VAL A 361 -2.45 -35.68 21.55
CA VAL A 361 -2.60 -34.67 20.49
C VAL A 361 -2.20 -33.28 20.98
N LEU A 362 -2.44 -33.02 22.27
CA LEU A 362 -2.04 -31.79 22.96
C LEU A 362 -1.02 -32.14 24.05
N ALA A 363 0.09 -31.40 24.09
CA ALA A 363 1.09 -31.58 25.14
C ALA A 363 0.77 -30.67 26.33
N ALA A 364 0.78 -31.24 27.53
CA ALA A 364 0.65 -30.50 28.78
C ALA A 364 1.83 -30.81 29.71
N THR A 365 2.21 -29.82 30.51
CA THR A 365 3.22 -29.94 31.57
C THR A 365 2.55 -29.65 32.90
N ALA A 366 2.76 -30.54 33.88
CA ALA A 366 2.29 -30.32 35.24
C ALA A 366 3.35 -29.54 36.01
N GLU A 367 2.97 -28.39 36.57
CA GLU A 367 3.77 -27.62 37.51
C GLU A 367 2.93 -27.35 38.76
N GLU A 368 3.48 -27.65 39.94
CA GLU A 368 2.79 -27.49 41.23
C GLU A 368 1.39 -28.14 41.30
N GLY A 369 1.19 -29.24 40.57
CA GLY A 369 -0.09 -29.97 40.54
C GLY A 369 -1.12 -29.43 39.55
N VAL A 370 -0.82 -28.33 38.84
CA VAL A 370 -1.68 -27.75 37.80
C VAL A 370 -1.13 -28.07 36.42
N GLN A 371 -2.00 -28.49 35.51
CA GLN A 371 -1.63 -28.77 34.12
C GLN A 371 -1.68 -27.49 33.26
N TYR A 372 -0.56 -27.21 32.61
CA TYR A 372 -0.39 -26.09 31.69
C TYR A 372 -0.13 -26.58 30.29
N VAL A 373 -0.69 -25.88 29.31
CA VAL A 373 -0.42 -26.06 27.89
C VAL A 373 0.34 -24.84 27.39
N THR A 374 1.37 -25.04 26.58
CA THR A 374 2.09 -23.89 26.02
C THR A 374 1.16 -23.08 25.11
N ARG A 375 1.24 -21.75 25.15
CA ARG A 375 0.41 -20.88 24.28
C ARG A 375 0.57 -21.24 22.79
N THR A 376 1.76 -21.64 22.38
CA THR A 376 2.05 -22.04 20.99
C THR A 376 1.34 -23.34 20.63
N ASP A 377 1.36 -24.34 21.50
CA ASP A 377 0.69 -25.62 21.24
C ASP A 377 -0.84 -25.47 21.27
N ALA A 378 -1.38 -24.70 22.22
CA ALA A 378 -2.79 -24.36 22.24
C ALA A 378 -3.23 -23.66 20.95
N THR A 379 -2.47 -22.65 20.49
CA THR A 379 -2.76 -21.94 19.23
C THR A 379 -2.73 -22.89 18.03
N ARG A 380 -1.74 -23.78 17.96
CA ARG A 380 -1.62 -24.77 16.87
C ARG A 380 -2.76 -25.78 16.89
N TRP A 381 -3.16 -26.23 18.07
CA TRP A 381 -4.27 -27.16 18.26
C TRP A 381 -5.60 -26.53 17.84
N ILE A 382 -5.87 -25.29 18.25
CA ILE A 382 -7.05 -24.51 17.84
C ILE A 382 -7.05 -24.27 16.31
N ALA A 383 -5.91 -23.88 15.74
CA ALA A 383 -5.79 -23.66 14.30
C ALA A 383 -6.12 -24.92 13.48
N ARG A 384 -5.88 -26.11 14.04
CA ARG A 384 -6.20 -27.41 13.43
C ARG A 384 -7.63 -27.88 13.72
N LYS A 385 -8.49 -27.01 14.25
CA LYS A 385 -9.88 -27.30 14.62
C LYS A 385 -10.02 -28.27 15.79
N CYS A 386 -9.14 -28.16 16.78
CA CYS A 386 -9.23 -28.85 18.08
C CYS A 386 -9.40 -30.38 17.97
N PRO A 387 -8.46 -31.10 17.31
CA PRO A 387 -8.54 -32.56 17.20
C PRO A 387 -8.44 -33.25 18.57
N ASP A 388 -9.35 -34.18 18.84
CA ASP A 388 -9.42 -35.01 20.06
C ASP A 388 -8.46 -36.22 20.06
N GLY A 389 -8.05 -36.66 18.87
CA GLY A 389 -7.19 -37.82 18.69
C GLY A 389 -7.92 -39.15 18.59
N GLU A 390 -9.25 -39.19 18.60
CA GLU A 390 -9.99 -40.46 18.58
C GLU A 390 -10.21 -41.01 17.17
N SER A 391 -10.14 -40.14 16.16
CA SER A 391 -10.42 -40.54 14.79
C SER A 391 -9.51 -41.69 14.33
N ALA A 392 -10.07 -42.67 13.63
CA ALA A 392 -9.29 -43.79 13.08
C ALA A 392 -8.15 -43.34 12.14
N ARG A 393 -8.23 -42.13 11.56
CA ARG A 393 -7.19 -41.55 10.71
C ARG A 393 -6.01 -40.96 11.49
N SER A 394 -6.18 -40.72 12.79
CA SER A 394 -5.14 -40.21 13.69
C SER A 394 -4.14 -41.29 14.09
N TRP A 395 -4.56 -42.55 14.05
CA TRP A 395 -3.79 -43.72 14.46
C TRP A 395 -3.31 -44.49 13.23
N ILE A 396 -2.00 -44.75 13.16
CA ILE A 396 -1.39 -45.49 12.06
C ILE A 396 -0.65 -46.71 12.60
N THR A 397 -0.58 -47.78 11.81
CA THR A 397 0.20 -48.97 12.19
C THR A 397 1.69 -48.64 12.21
N LEU A 398 2.48 -49.43 12.95
CA LEU A 398 3.93 -49.26 12.99
C LEU A 398 4.58 -49.36 11.60
N ASP A 399 4.07 -50.21 10.72
CA ASP A 399 4.59 -50.34 9.35
C ASP A 399 4.31 -49.09 8.52
N THR A 400 3.11 -48.52 8.64
CA THR A 400 2.77 -47.25 7.97
C THR A 400 3.61 -46.10 8.51
N ALA A 401 3.89 -46.10 9.82
CA ALA A 401 4.77 -45.10 10.43
C ALA A 401 6.23 -45.25 9.93
N CYS A 402 6.72 -46.48 9.77
CA CYS A 402 8.04 -46.76 9.17
C CYS A 402 8.13 -46.20 7.75
N ASP A 403 7.15 -46.47 6.88
CA ASP A 403 7.21 -46.01 5.47
C ASP A 403 7.00 -44.50 5.34
N THR A 404 6.03 -43.93 6.06
CA THR A 404 5.64 -42.52 5.90
C THR A 404 6.67 -41.55 6.48
N TYR A 405 7.25 -41.90 7.63
CA TYR A 405 8.17 -41.04 8.38
C TYR A 405 9.62 -41.54 8.38
N PHE A 406 9.89 -42.63 7.66
CA PHE A 406 11.22 -43.26 7.50
C PHE A 406 11.89 -43.67 8.82
N PHE A 407 11.11 -44.03 9.85
CA PHE A 407 11.65 -44.69 11.04
C PHE A 407 12.02 -46.15 10.73
N THR A 408 13.01 -46.70 11.43
CA THR A 408 13.12 -48.17 11.58
C THR A 408 12.13 -48.66 12.62
N MET A 409 11.74 -49.92 12.51
CA MET A 409 10.95 -50.60 13.54
C MET A 409 11.64 -50.55 14.92
N ARG A 410 12.98 -50.64 14.96
CA ARG A 410 13.76 -50.55 16.21
C ARG A 410 13.66 -49.16 16.84
N GLU A 411 13.79 -48.10 16.05
CA GLU A 411 13.66 -46.72 16.54
C GLU A 411 12.24 -46.47 17.07
N LEU A 412 11.20 -46.86 16.33
CA LEU A 412 9.81 -46.68 16.77
C LEU A 412 9.53 -47.40 18.08
N ARG A 413 9.97 -48.66 18.23
CA ARG A 413 9.84 -49.38 19.51
C ARG A 413 10.59 -48.69 20.64
N GLY A 414 11.81 -48.22 20.40
CA GLY A 414 12.56 -47.45 21.40
C GLY A 414 11.84 -46.17 21.84
N PHE A 415 11.18 -45.44 20.93
CA PHE A 415 10.40 -44.26 21.29
C PHE A 415 9.10 -44.58 22.03
N ILE A 416 8.51 -45.75 21.78
CA ILE A 416 7.37 -46.25 22.54
C ILE A 416 7.82 -46.60 23.96
N ASP A 417 8.93 -47.34 24.10
CA ASP A 417 9.49 -47.75 25.38
C ASP A 417 9.93 -46.55 26.23
N ALA A 418 10.43 -45.48 25.58
CA ALA A 418 10.78 -44.21 26.24
C ALA A 418 9.56 -43.35 26.60
N GLY A 419 8.35 -43.72 26.18
CA GLY A 419 7.12 -42.96 26.43
C GLY A 419 6.95 -41.71 25.54
N ASP A 420 7.79 -41.53 24.53
CA ASP A 420 7.72 -40.41 23.58
C ASP A 420 6.53 -40.53 22.60
N LEU A 421 6.03 -41.75 22.39
CA LEU A 421 4.89 -42.05 21.51
C LEU A 421 3.78 -42.75 22.29
N LYS A 422 2.55 -42.23 22.19
CA LYS A 422 1.35 -42.90 22.68
C LYS A 422 0.99 -44.06 21.75
N THR A 423 0.68 -45.20 22.34
CA THR A 423 0.28 -46.41 21.63
C THR A 423 -1.13 -46.84 21.98
N LYS A 424 -1.83 -47.39 20.99
CA LYS A 424 -3.14 -48.03 21.15
C LYS A 424 -3.10 -49.41 20.51
N ILE A 425 -3.65 -50.41 21.21
CA ILE A 425 -3.83 -51.75 20.67
C ILE A 425 -5.25 -51.83 20.13
N GLY A 426 -5.41 -52.21 18.87
CA GLY A 426 -6.75 -52.44 18.33
C GLY A 426 -7.40 -53.63 19.03
N VAL A 427 -8.69 -53.50 19.35
CA VAL A 427 -9.45 -54.45 20.18
C VAL A 427 -10.49 -55.25 19.37
N THR A 428 -10.82 -54.81 18.15
CA THR A 428 -11.93 -55.35 17.35
C THR A 428 -11.51 -55.66 15.91
N GLY A 429 -12.12 -56.71 15.33
CA GLY A 429 -11.96 -57.08 13.92
C GLY A 429 -10.52 -57.36 13.48
N THR A 430 -10.19 -56.98 12.24
CA THR A 430 -8.83 -57.09 11.65
C THR A 430 -7.79 -56.19 12.34
N ALA A 431 -8.22 -55.28 13.22
CA ALA A 431 -7.35 -54.45 14.03
C ALA A 431 -6.96 -55.10 15.37
N LYS A 432 -7.56 -56.24 15.74
CA LYS A 432 -7.33 -56.90 17.03
C LYS A 432 -5.86 -57.34 17.18
N GLY A 433 -5.18 -56.82 18.20
CA GLY A 433 -3.77 -57.14 18.50
C GLY A 433 -2.74 -56.34 17.70
N VAL A 434 -3.17 -55.41 16.85
CA VAL A 434 -2.26 -54.54 16.08
C VAL A 434 -1.91 -53.29 16.90
N ASN A 435 -0.62 -52.96 16.93
CA ASN A 435 -0.11 -51.76 17.59
C ASN A 435 -0.21 -50.54 16.66
N TYR A 436 -0.89 -49.51 17.16
CA TYR A 436 -1.02 -48.22 16.49
C TYR A 436 -0.27 -47.14 17.27
N VAL A 437 0.30 -46.19 16.53
CA VAL A 437 0.92 -44.97 17.05
C VAL A 437 0.22 -43.74 16.51
N LEU A 438 0.25 -42.66 17.27
CA LEU A 438 -0.37 -41.41 16.87
C LEU A 438 0.45 -40.75 15.73
N ARG A 439 -0.18 -40.59 14.57
CA ARG A 439 0.44 -40.03 13.35
C ARG A 439 1.09 -38.67 13.60
N HIS A 440 0.43 -37.83 14.41
CA HIS A 440 0.90 -36.50 14.71
C HIS A 440 2.21 -36.49 15.50
N GLN A 441 2.32 -37.32 16.54
CA GLN A 441 3.54 -37.43 17.35
C GLN A 441 4.72 -37.97 16.53
N CYS A 442 4.47 -38.95 15.65
CA CYS A 442 5.50 -39.43 14.71
C CYS A 442 6.07 -38.30 13.84
N GLY A 443 5.21 -37.39 13.36
CA GLY A 443 5.63 -36.21 12.59
C GLY A 443 6.44 -35.22 13.42
N GLN A 444 5.97 -34.85 14.61
CA GLN A 444 6.69 -33.93 15.50
C GLN A 444 8.06 -34.47 15.92
N LEU A 445 8.11 -35.76 16.28
CA LEU A 445 9.34 -36.43 16.67
C LEU A 445 10.34 -36.42 15.49
N ARG A 446 9.85 -36.67 14.27
CA ARG A 446 10.68 -36.65 13.07
C ARG A 446 11.20 -35.26 12.73
N GLU A 447 10.39 -34.22 12.90
CA GLU A 447 10.82 -32.82 12.74
C GLU A 447 11.89 -32.43 13.77
N LYS A 448 11.75 -32.91 15.02
CA LYS A 448 12.72 -32.64 16.10
C LYS A 448 14.07 -33.33 15.86
N ILE A 449 14.05 -34.59 15.43
CA ILE A 449 15.27 -35.38 15.21
C ILE A 449 15.96 -34.99 13.91
N GLY A 450 15.19 -34.78 12.83
CA GLY A 450 15.68 -34.56 11.46
C GLY A 450 16.41 -35.77 10.86
N PHE A 451 17.02 -35.58 9.69
CA PHE A 451 17.89 -36.58 9.04
C PHE A 451 19.29 -36.02 8.81
N THR A 452 20.31 -36.86 8.93
CA THR A 452 21.62 -36.60 8.29
C THR A 452 21.55 -36.93 6.80
N GLU A 453 22.52 -36.46 6.00
CA GLU A 453 22.60 -36.79 4.57
C GLU A 453 22.71 -38.30 4.35
N GLU A 454 23.53 -39.00 5.13
CA GLU A 454 23.75 -40.44 5.04
C GLU A 454 22.49 -41.20 5.42
N GLN A 455 21.80 -40.75 6.46
CA GLN A 455 20.54 -41.35 6.88
C GLN A 455 19.48 -41.17 5.79
N ALA A 456 19.29 -39.94 5.28
CA ALA A 456 18.29 -39.68 4.25
C ALA A 456 18.56 -40.49 2.97
N ALA A 457 19.82 -40.53 2.49
CA ALA A 457 20.21 -41.30 1.32
C ALA A 457 19.97 -42.81 1.52
N ARG A 458 20.35 -43.35 2.69
CA ARG A 458 20.11 -44.76 3.04
C ARG A 458 18.63 -45.10 3.07
N ARG A 459 17.78 -44.24 3.64
CA ARG A 459 16.32 -44.46 3.70
C ARG A 459 15.66 -44.43 2.33
N LEU A 460 16.23 -43.67 1.40
CA LEU A 460 15.77 -43.62 0.01
C LEU A 460 16.44 -44.67 -0.90
N GLY A 461 17.36 -45.48 -0.38
CA GLY A 461 18.06 -46.51 -1.15
C GLY A 461 19.00 -45.96 -2.23
N ILE A 462 19.57 -44.77 -2.04
CA ILE A 462 20.47 -44.13 -3.01
C ILE A 462 21.82 -43.77 -2.37
N THR A 463 22.82 -43.49 -3.22
CA THR A 463 24.12 -42.99 -2.76
C THR A 463 24.03 -41.55 -2.25
N VAL A 464 24.93 -41.16 -1.34
CA VAL A 464 24.95 -39.81 -0.76
C VAL A 464 25.20 -38.74 -1.83
N GLU A 465 26.09 -39.00 -2.78
CA GLU A 465 26.36 -38.11 -3.92
C GLU A 465 25.11 -37.87 -4.76
N ARG A 466 24.36 -38.94 -5.04
CA ARG A 466 23.10 -38.85 -5.79
C ARG A 466 22.04 -38.09 -5.00
N PHE A 467 21.98 -38.29 -3.69
CA PHE A 467 21.08 -37.54 -2.82
C PHE A 467 21.40 -36.04 -2.84
N ARG A 468 22.67 -35.63 -2.73
CA ARG A 468 23.09 -34.21 -2.80
C ARG A 468 22.62 -33.54 -4.09
N HIS A 469 22.83 -34.18 -5.24
CA HIS A 469 22.39 -33.65 -6.53
C HIS A 469 20.86 -33.48 -6.61
N LEU A 470 20.09 -34.41 -6.03
CA LEU A 470 18.62 -34.30 -6.02
C LEU A 470 18.09 -33.22 -5.07
N VAL A 471 18.82 -32.98 -4.00
CA VAL A 471 18.52 -31.98 -2.96
C VAL A 471 18.82 -30.56 -3.44
N GLU A 472 19.86 -30.33 -4.24
CA GLU A 472 20.23 -29.01 -4.80
C GLU A 472 19.06 -28.33 -5.51
N GLY A 473 18.24 -29.08 -6.24
CA GLY A 473 17.09 -28.49 -6.92
C GLY A 473 15.86 -28.28 -6.03
N VAL A 474 15.86 -28.70 -4.76
CA VAL A 474 14.73 -28.53 -3.84
C VAL A 474 14.90 -27.21 -3.10
N ASP A 475 13.85 -26.38 -3.07
CA ASP A 475 13.86 -25.13 -2.30
C ASP A 475 13.79 -25.43 -0.79
N TRP A 476 14.95 -25.66 -0.15
CA TRP A 476 15.07 -25.76 1.29
C TRP A 476 16.30 -25.00 1.78
N ARG A 477 16.24 -24.45 3.00
CA ARG A 477 17.39 -23.76 3.60
C ARG A 477 18.29 -24.80 4.24
N ALA A 478 19.53 -24.86 3.78
CA ALA A 478 20.55 -25.72 4.38
C ALA A 478 20.62 -25.45 5.89
N ALA A 479 20.35 -26.50 6.67
CA ALA A 479 20.41 -26.53 8.12
C ALA A 479 21.20 -27.79 8.52
N GLU A 480 21.59 -27.88 9.79
CA GLU A 480 22.36 -29.02 10.31
C GLU A 480 21.63 -30.37 10.10
N LYS A 481 20.29 -30.35 10.04
CA LYS A 481 19.45 -31.53 9.86
C LYS A 481 18.42 -31.32 8.75
N ILE A 482 18.22 -32.35 7.93
CA ILE A 482 17.31 -32.32 6.79
C ILE A 482 15.88 -32.60 7.27
N PRO A 483 14.89 -31.75 6.94
CA PRO A 483 13.49 -31.98 7.28
C PRO A 483 12.86 -33.14 6.49
N LEU A 484 11.84 -33.79 7.08
CA LEU A 484 11.06 -34.85 6.44
C LEU A 484 10.48 -34.42 5.08
N VAL A 485 9.98 -33.19 4.99
CA VAL A 485 9.36 -32.66 3.76
C VAL A 485 10.36 -32.64 2.61
N THR A 486 11.63 -32.31 2.88
CA THR A 486 12.71 -32.33 1.89
C THR A 486 13.00 -33.75 1.42
N VAL A 487 13.11 -34.71 2.34
CA VAL A 487 13.34 -36.13 2.00
C VAL A 487 12.16 -36.70 1.17
N GLN A 488 10.92 -36.38 1.55
CA GLN A 488 9.74 -36.76 0.78
C GLN A 488 9.69 -36.10 -0.61
N ALA A 489 10.15 -34.85 -0.73
CA ALA A 489 10.28 -34.18 -2.03
C ALA A 489 11.34 -34.86 -2.92
N VAL A 490 12.44 -35.31 -2.33
CA VAL A 490 13.47 -36.10 -3.04
C VAL A 490 12.92 -37.47 -3.45
N ARG A 491 12.16 -38.18 -2.59
CA ARG A 491 11.46 -39.44 -2.94
C ARG A 491 10.54 -39.24 -4.15
N LYS A 492 9.71 -38.18 -4.13
CA LYS A 492 8.83 -37.83 -5.27
C LYS A 492 9.62 -37.51 -6.54
N ARG A 493 10.79 -36.87 -6.42
CA ARG A 493 11.67 -36.60 -7.57
C ARG A 493 12.27 -37.87 -8.15
N LEU A 494 12.69 -38.80 -7.30
CA LEU A 494 13.16 -40.12 -7.69
C LEU A 494 12.07 -40.87 -8.49
N GLU A 495 10.84 -40.92 -7.96
CA GLU A 495 9.67 -41.51 -8.62
C GLU A 495 9.32 -40.82 -9.95
N SER A 496 9.47 -39.49 -10.04
CA SER A 496 9.16 -38.75 -11.28
C SER A 496 10.18 -38.91 -12.41
N ARG A 497 11.46 -39.19 -12.09
CA ARG A 497 12.50 -39.51 -13.09
C ARG A 497 12.46 -40.96 -13.56
N GLN A 498 11.65 -41.81 -12.93
CA GLN A 498 11.35 -43.18 -13.37
C GLN A 498 10.11 -43.23 -14.28
N GLY A 499 9.45 -42.10 -14.58
CA GLY A 499 8.34 -42.04 -15.53
C GLY A 499 8.84 -41.97 -16.98
N TYR A 500 8.02 -42.44 -17.92
CA TYR A 500 8.30 -42.48 -19.34
C TYR A 500 7.84 -41.20 -20.01
N THR A 501 8.64 -40.62 -20.91
CA THR A 501 8.13 -39.61 -21.86
C THR A 501 7.10 -40.24 -22.82
N ILE A 502 6.36 -39.42 -23.59
CA ILE A 502 5.44 -39.96 -24.61
C ILE A 502 6.20 -40.81 -25.63
N GLU A 503 7.41 -40.39 -25.98
CA GLU A 503 8.31 -41.08 -26.91
C GLU A 503 8.78 -42.42 -26.32
N GLU A 504 9.26 -42.41 -25.07
CA GLU A 504 9.69 -43.62 -24.36
C GLU A 504 8.53 -44.57 -24.08
N ALA A 505 7.34 -44.06 -23.80
CA ALA A 505 6.13 -44.86 -23.61
C ALA A 505 5.69 -45.50 -24.93
N ALA A 506 5.76 -44.76 -26.04
CA ALA A 506 5.49 -45.28 -27.38
C ALA A 506 6.47 -46.40 -27.74
N ALA A 507 7.77 -46.17 -27.49
CA ALA A 507 8.82 -47.18 -27.68
C ALA A 507 8.60 -48.42 -26.79
N ALA A 508 8.28 -48.23 -25.51
CA ALA A 508 8.05 -49.32 -24.55
C ALA A 508 6.78 -50.14 -24.85
N LEU A 509 5.81 -49.58 -25.57
CA LEU A 509 4.57 -50.24 -25.97
C LEU A 509 4.60 -50.75 -27.42
N GLY A 510 5.68 -50.50 -28.17
CA GLY A 510 5.77 -50.83 -29.59
C GLY A 510 4.73 -50.12 -30.46
N ARG A 511 4.31 -48.91 -30.07
CA ARG A 511 3.30 -48.09 -30.76
C ARG A 511 3.89 -46.76 -31.21
N THR A 512 3.14 -46.00 -32.01
CA THR A 512 3.54 -44.64 -32.41
C THR A 512 3.21 -43.64 -31.31
N GLU A 513 3.95 -42.53 -31.23
CA GLU A 513 3.62 -41.42 -30.33
C GLU A 513 2.21 -40.87 -30.57
N GLY A 514 1.76 -40.86 -31.82
CA GLY A 514 0.41 -40.44 -32.19
C GLY A 514 -0.68 -41.29 -31.52
N TRP A 515 -0.47 -42.61 -31.45
CA TRP A 515 -1.39 -43.51 -30.76
C TRP A 515 -1.44 -43.23 -29.26
N VAL A 516 -0.29 -43.00 -28.61
CA VAL A 516 -0.24 -42.64 -27.18
C VAL A 516 -0.96 -41.31 -26.91
N LYS A 517 -0.78 -40.30 -27.77
CA LYS A 517 -1.48 -39.01 -27.69
C LYS A 517 -3.00 -39.18 -27.84
N GLU A 518 -3.44 -40.01 -28.77
CA GLU A 518 -4.86 -40.32 -28.97
C GLU A 518 -5.48 -40.99 -27.74
N GLN A 519 -4.77 -41.91 -27.07
CA GLN A 519 -5.25 -42.54 -25.84
C GLN A 519 -5.30 -41.56 -24.64
N ILE A 520 -4.41 -40.57 -24.61
CA ILE A 520 -4.48 -39.47 -23.64
C ILE A 520 -5.74 -38.63 -23.86
N GLU A 521 -6.04 -38.27 -25.11
CA GLU A 521 -7.25 -37.50 -25.48
C GLU A 521 -8.54 -38.28 -25.19
N LYS A 522 -8.53 -39.59 -25.40
CA LYS A 522 -9.63 -40.51 -25.05
C LYS A 522 -9.78 -40.74 -23.54
N GLY A 523 -8.86 -40.23 -22.72
CA GLY A 523 -8.89 -40.31 -21.26
C GLY A 523 -8.47 -41.67 -20.69
N ALA A 524 -7.92 -42.57 -21.49
CA ALA A 524 -7.47 -43.89 -21.07
C ALA A 524 -6.25 -43.83 -20.12
N THR A 525 -5.45 -42.77 -20.23
CA THR A 525 -4.31 -42.51 -19.35
C THR A 525 -4.18 -41.01 -19.05
N ARG A 526 -3.50 -40.68 -17.95
CA ARG A 526 -3.26 -39.28 -17.55
C ARG A 526 -1.77 -38.96 -17.57
N VAL A 527 -1.43 -37.82 -18.17
CA VAL A 527 -0.06 -37.29 -18.13
C VAL A 527 0.17 -36.46 -16.87
N SER A 528 1.32 -36.66 -16.25
CA SER A 528 1.79 -35.85 -15.12
C SER A 528 2.79 -34.80 -15.60
N ARG A 529 2.71 -33.61 -15.01
CA ARG A 529 3.70 -32.53 -15.19
C ARG A 529 4.48 -32.36 -13.90
N ALA A 530 5.80 -32.47 -13.98
CA ALA A 530 6.66 -32.18 -12.84
C ALA A 530 6.73 -30.65 -12.63
N LYS A 531 6.63 -30.17 -11.38
CA LYS A 531 6.70 -28.73 -11.09
C LYS A 531 8.04 -28.08 -11.49
N TRP A 532 9.12 -28.86 -11.51
CA TRP A 532 10.50 -28.44 -11.81
C TRP A 532 10.87 -28.55 -13.29
N ASP A 533 10.10 -29.30 -14.09
CA ASP A 533 10.23 -29.36 -15.55
C ASP A 533 8.83 -29.36 -16.15
N ARG A 534 8.28 -28.15 -16.31
CA ARG A 534 6.94 -27.93 -16.86
C ARG A 534 6.87 -28.17 -18.37
N ARG A 535 8.02 -28.35 -19.04
CA ARG A 535 8.11 -28.52 -20.49
C ARG A 535 7.91 -29.97 -20.90
N ARG A 536 8.26 -30.94 -20.04
CA ARG A 536 8.14 -32.37 -20.32
C ARG A 536 6.90 -33.00 -19.68
N LEU A 537 6.21 -33.82 -20.46
CA LEU A 537 5.07 -34.64 -20.03
C LEU A 537 5.57 -36.04 -19.73
N TYR A 538 5.18 -36.59 -18.58
CA TYR A 538 5.57 -37.93 -18.16
C TYR A 538 4.34 -38.82 -17.92
N ILE A 539 4.48 -40.08 -18.30
CA ILE A 539 3.55 -41.18 -18.03
C ILE A 539 4.20 -42.04 -16.95
N THR A 540 3.57 -42.11 -15.79
CA THR A 540 4.06 -42.94 -14.67
C THR A 540 3.90 -44.43 -14.99
N GLU A 541 4.71 -45.31 -14.40
CA GLU A 541 4.62 -46.78 -14.58
C GLU A 541 3.18 -47.34 -14.53
N PRO A 542 2.31 -46.98 -13.54
CA PRO A 542 0.94 -47.52 -13.51
C PRO A 542 0.07 -47.05 -14.68
N MET A 543 0.38 -45.88 -15.25
CA MET A 543 -0.31 -45.31 -16.40
C MET A 543 0.19 -45.92 -17.72
N LEU A 544 1.46 -46.37 -17.75
CA LEU A 544 2.01 -47.15 -18.86
C LEU A 544 1.39 -48.56 -18.90
N LEU A 545 1.20 -49.20 -17.74
CA LEU A 545 0.51 -50.49 -17.65
C LEU A 545 -0.93 -50.41 -18.18
N ARG A 546 -1.68 -49.36 -17.84
CA ARG A 546 -3.01 -49.11 -18.42
C ARG A 546 -3.00 -48.92 -19.92
N LEU A 547 -1.99 -48.22 -20.45
CA LEU A 547 -1.83 -48.09 -21.90
C LEU A 547 -1.53 -49.44 -22.57
N ARG A 548 -0.78 -50.31 -21.91
CA ARG A 548 -0.52 -51.68 -22.39
C ARG A 548 -1.81 -52.47 -22.51
N GLU A 549 -2.64 -52.46 -21.47
CA GLU A 549 -3.97 -53.10 -21.45
C GLU A 549 -4.88 -52.59 -22.57
N VAL A 550 -4.87 -51.27 -22.83
CA VAL A 550 -5.65 -50.65 -23.91
C VAL A 550 -5.09 -51.01 -25.29
N SER A 551 -3.79 -51.22 -25.41
CA SER A 551 -3.14 -51.60 -26.68
C SER A 551 -3.44 -53.02 -27.13
N GLU A 552 -3.90 -53.87 -26.19
CA GLU A 552 -4.20 -55.30 -26.40
C GLU A 552 -5.69 -55.54 -26.71
N GLN A 553 -6.54 -54.51 -26.67
CA GLN A 553 -7.97 -54.62 -27.03
C GLN A 553 -8.19 -54.37 -28.54
N PRO A 554 -9.01 -55.19 -29.24
CA PRO A 554 -9.28 -54.99 -30.67
C PRO A 554 -10.12 -53.71 -30.91
N PRO A 555 -9.93 -53.01 -32.05
CA PRO A 555 -10.63 -51.76 -32.32
C PRO A 555 -12.06 -52.06 -32.78
N GLU A 556 -13.04 -51.71 -31.94
CA GLU A 556 -14.40 -51.45 -32.40
C GLU A 556 -14.80 -50.03 -32.02
N VAL A 557 -15.57 -49.37 -32.89
CA VAL A 557 -16.85 -48.73 -32.58
C VAL A 557 -17.27 -47.87 -33.77
N GLU A 558 -18.45 -48.19 -34.31
CA GLU A 558 -19.22 -47.39 -35.26
C GLU A 558 -19.37 -45.93 -34.79
N LYS A 559 -19.09 -44.97 -35.67
CA LYS A 559 -19.53 -43.58 -35.50
C LYS A 559 -20.99 -43.48 -35.92
N LEU A 560 -21.85 -42.92 -35.05
CA LEU A 560 -23.19 -42.51 -35.46
C LEU A 560 -23.08 -41.38 -36.49
N GLY A 561 -23.83 -41.49 -37.60
CA GLY A 561 -23.85 -40.47 -38.66
C GLY A 561 -24.45 -39.14 -38.21
N ALA A 562 -24.27 -38.08 -39.01
CA ALA A 562 -24.67 -36.70 -38.71
C ALA A 562 -26.18 -36.48 -38.46
N GLU A 563 -27.00 -37.48 -38.73
CA GLU A 563 -28.46 -37.46 -38.51
C GLU A 563 -28.86 -37.77 -37.06
N TRP A 564 -27.91 -38.18 -36.21
CA TRP A 564 -28.13 -38.46 -34.80
C TRP A 564 -27.65 -37.29 -33.94
N LEU A 565 -28.62 -36.54 -33.40
CA LEU A 565 -28.39 -35.35 -32.59
C LEU A 565 -28.29 -35.71 -31.11
N SER A 566 -27.34 -35.10 -30.39
CA SER A 566 -27.34 -35.12 -28.93
C SER A 566 -28.54 -34.37 -28.35
N LEU A 567 -28.83 -34.57 -27.06
CA LEU A 567 -29.95 -33.89 -26.37
C LEU A 567 -29.95 -32.36 -26.56
N SER A 568 -28.78 -31.70 -26.51
CA SER A 568 -28.73 -30.24 -26.70
C SER A 568 -28.91 -29.82 -28.14
N GLU A 569 -28.35 -30.57 -29.09
CA GLU A 569 -28.51 -30.30 -30.52
C GLU A 569 -29.96 -30.50 -30.95
N ALA A 570 -30.63 -31.56 -30.46
CA ALA A 570 -32.04 -31.80 -30.71
C ALA A 570 -32.95 -30.71 -30.10
N ALA A 571 -32.62 -30.20 -28.91
CA ALA A 571 -33.37 -29.09 -28.29
C ALA A 571 -33.23 -27.78 -29.09
N LEU A 572 -32.03 -27.50 -29.59
CA LEU A 572 -31.76 -26.37 -30.48
C LEU A 572 -32.50 -26.52 -31.82
N GLU A 573 -32.42 -27.70 -32.42
CA GLU A 573 -33.09 -28.02 -33.69
C GLU A 573 -34.62 -27.82 -33.59
N ALA A 574 -35.24 -28.19 -32.47
CA ALA A 574 -36.67 -28.01 -32.22
C ALA A 574 -37.06 -26.61 -31.66
N ALA A 575 -36.08 -25.76 -31.32
CA ALA A 575 -36.24 -24.49 -30.59
C ALA A 575 -37.00 -24.61 -29.26
N VAL A 576 -36.79 -25.71 -28.51
CA VAL A 576 -37.42 -25.93 -27.20
C VAL A 576 -36.38 -26.04 -26.08
N SER A 577 -36.82 -25.94 -24.82
CA SER A 577 -35.93 -26.16 -23.68
C SER A 577 -35.48 -27.62 -23.59
N LEU A 578 -34.29 -27.86 -23.02
CA LEU A 578 -33.79 -29.22 -22.72
C LEU A 578 -34.79 -30.02 -21.88
N ALA A 579 -35.50 -29.36 -20.95
CA ALA A 579 -36.51 -30.00 -20.12
C ALA A 579 -37.71 -30.48 -20.94
N THR A 580 -38.15 -29.70 -21.93
CA THR A 580 -39.23 -30.05 -22.85
C THR A 580 -38.84 -31.25 -23.73
N LEU A 581 -37.63 -31.24 -24.30
CA LEU A 581 -37.15 -32.33 -25.15
C LEU A 581 -36.94 -33.62 -24.34
N ASN A 582 -36.39 -33.51 -23.12
CA ASN A 582 -36.24 -34.67 -22.23
C ASN A 582 -37.61 -35.23 -21.82
N ALA A 583 -38.62 -34.37 -21.59
CA ALA A 583 -39.98 -34.82 -21.32
C ALA A 583 -40.59 -35.59 -22.52
N TRP A 584 -40.33 -35.18 -23.76
CA TRP A 584 -40.75 -35.96 -24.95
C TRP A 584 -40.08 -37.33 -25.00
N GLY A 585 -38.78 -37.40 -24.69
CA GLY A 585 -38.06 -38.68 -24.61
C GLY A 585 -38.56 -39.59 -23.49
N VAL A 586 -38.85 -39.04 -22.29
CA VAL A 586 -39.35 -39.82 -21.14
C VAL A 586 -40.78 -40.31 -21.36
N LYS A 587 -41.62 -39.53 -22.05
CA LYS A 587 -43.00 -39.92 -22.40
C LYS A 587 -43.09 -40.88 -23.59
N GLY A 588 -41.97 -41.23 -24.22
CA GLY A 588 -41.93 -42.09 -25.40
C GLY A 588 -42.45 -41.41 -26.68
N GLU A 589 -42.64 -40.10 -26.66
CA GLU A 589 -43.15 -39.31 -27.80
C GLU A 589 -42.05 -39.02 -28.84
N LEU A 590 -40.79 -39.25 -28.48
CA LEU A 590 -39.63 -39.06 -29.34
C LEU A 590 -38.68 -40.27 -29.21
N PRO A 591 -38.48 -41.07 -30.27
CA PRO A 591 -37.58 -42.22 -30.23
C PRO A 591 -36.13 -41.77 -30.07
N TYR A 592 -35.37 -42.50 -29.26
CA TYR A 592 -33.94 -42.24 -29.04
C TYR A 592 -33.13 -43.53 -29.12
N LYS A 593 -31.85 -43.38 -29.47
CA LYS A 593 -30.83 -44.44 -29.39
C LYS A 593 -29.83 -44.06 -28.32
N GLU A 594 -29.47 -45.00 -27.45
CA GLU A 594 -28.45 -44.77 -26.42
C GLU A 594 -27.08 -45.18 -26.96
N HIS A 595 -26.13 -44.26 -26.92
CA HIS A 595 -24.74 -44.49 -27.34
C HIS A 595 -23.81 -43.84 -26.33
N LYS A 596 -22.89 -44.64 -25.76
CA LYS A 596 -21.97 -44.23 -24.67
C LYS A 596 -22.68 -43.61 -23.45
N GLY A 597 -23.85 -44.14 -23.07
CA GLY A 597 -24.64 -43.67 -21.92
C GLY A 597 -25.35 -42.32 -22.16
N VAL A 598 -25.40 -41.85 -23.42
CA VAL A 598 -26.06 -40.61 -23.82
C VAL A 598 -27.14 -40.90 -24.85
N ARG A 599 -28.32 -40.32 -24.65
CA ARG A 599 -29.45 -40.42 -25.58
C ARG A 599 -29.23 -39.52 -26.79
N HIS A 600 -29.33 -40.12 -27.98
CA HIS A 600 -29.28 -39.44 -29.26
C HIS A 600 -30.62 -39.57 -29.98
N TYR A 601 -31.04 -38.51 -30.65
CA TYR A 601 -32.33 -38.39 -31.32
C TYR A 601 -32.13 -38.19 -32.81
N HIS A 602 -32.92 -38.89 -33.63
CA HIS A 602 -32.84 -38.73 -35.06
C HIS A 602 -33.41 -37.36 -35.47
N ARG A 603 -32.66 -36.60 -36.29
CA ARG A 603 -33.01 -35.22 -36.68
C ARG A 603 -34.43 -35.11 -37.24
N GLU A 604 -34.83 -36.02 -38.13
CA GLU A 604 -36.17 -36.01 -38.72
C GLU A 604 -37.29 -36.26 -37.69
N ALA A 605 -37.05 -37.15 -36.73
CA ALA A 605 -38.01 -37.44 -35.67
C ALA A 605 -38.20 -36.22 -34.75
N VAL A 606 -37.10 -35.50 -34.47
CA VAL A 606 -37.12 -34.24 -33.71
C VAL A 606 -37.94 -33.19 -34.45
N ARG A 607 -37.69 -32.99 -35.75
CA ARG A 607 -38.44 -32.04 -36.58
C ARG A 607 -39.93 -32.40 -36.65
N ALA A 608 -40.26 -33.67 -36.87
CA ALA A 608 -41.65 -34.14 -36.91
C ALA A 608 -42.39 -33.84 -35.61
N ARG A 609 -41.78 -34.11 -34.44
CA ARG A 609 -42.39 -33.79 -33.14
C ARG A 609 -42.49 -32.29 -32.90
N ALA A 610 -41.49 -31.52 -33.34
CA ALA A 610 -41.49 -30.07 -33.24
C ALA A 610 -42.64 -29.43 -34.05
N ARG A 611 -42.98 -29.94 -35.24
CA ARG A 611 -44.14 -29.45 -36.03
C ARG A 611 -45.43 -29.49 -35.20
N SER A 612 -45.75 -30.64 -34.62
CA SER A 612 -46.94 -30.80 -33.77
C SER A 612 -46.91 -29.94 -32.50
N TYR A 613 -45.72 -29.62 -31.98
CA TYR A 613 -45.60 -28.75 -30.81
C TYR A 613 -45.86 -27.28 -31.15
N TRP A 614 -45.41 -26.83 -32.32
CA TRP A 614 -45.55 -25.44 -32.76
C TRP A 614 -46.90 -25.12 -33.41
N GLU A 615 -47.73 -26.12 -33.73
CA GLU A 615 -49.14 -25.92 -34.11
C GLU A 615 -49.98 -25.26 -32.99
N ASN A 616 -49.64 -25.52 -31.72
CA ASN A 616 -50.33 -24.94 -30.56
C ASN A 616 -49.30 -24.50 -29.50
N PRO A 617 -48.61 -23.36 -29.70
CA PRO A 617 -47.56 -22.91 -28.80
C PRO A 617 -48.16 -22.53 -27.44
N ARG A 618 -47.64 -23.12 -26.36
CA ARG A 618 -48.09 -22.84 -24.98
C ARG A 618 -47.84 -21.41 -24.51
N LEU A 619 -46.96 -20.67 -25.18
CA LEU A 619 -46.56 -19.30 -24.83
C LEU A 619 -46.68 -18.41 -26.07
N HIS A 620 -47.50 -17.35 -25.98
CA HIS A 620 -47.75 -16.43 -27.10
C HIS A 620 -46.51 -15.68 -27.65
N ARG A 621 -45.38 -15.69 -26.92
CA ARG A 621 -44.11 -15.04 -27.33
C ARG A 621 -43.02 -16.02 -27.77
N ALA A 622 -43.30 -17.32 -27.83
CA ALA A 622 -42.31 -18.31 -28.24
C ALA A 622 -42.11 -18.29 -29.76
N ILE A 623 -40.84 -18.31 -30.21
CA ILE A 623 -40.46 -18.20 -31.61
C ILE A 623 -40.14 -19.60 -32.16
N PRO A 624 -40.82 -20.07 -33.23
CA PRO A 624 -40.53 -21.37 -33.83
C PRO A 624 -39.16 -21.38 -34.53
N PRO A 625 -38.55 -22.57 -34.76
CA PRO A 625 -37.25 -22.67 -35.39
C PRO A 625 -37.27 -22.17 -36.85
N ALA A 626 -36.14 -21.65 -37.32
CA ALA A 626 -36.02 -21.00 -38.64
C ALA A 626 -36.42 -21.91 -39.81
N TRP A 627 -36.13 -23.22 -39.74
CA TRP A 627 -36.53 -24.17 -40.78
C TRP A 627 -38.06 -24.37 -40.84
N PHE A 628 -38.75 -24.30 -39.70
CA PHE A 628 -40.22 -24.41 -39.65
C PHE A 628 -40.86 -23.13 -40.19
N GLN A 629 -40.32 -21.96 -39.85
CA GLN A 629 -40.78 -20.68 -40.41
C GLN A 629 -40.63 -20.63 -41.93
N ALA A 630 -39.50 -21.11 -42.45
CA ALA A 630 -39.25 -21.21 -43.89
C ALA A 630 -40.22 -22.20 -44.58
N GLU A 631 -40.53 -23.35 -43.96
CA GLU A 631 -41.54 -24.29 -44.44
C GLU A 631 -42.95 -23.65 -44.47
N THR A 632 -43.34 -22.91 -43.43
CA THR A 632 -44.67 -22.25 -43.36
C THR A 632 -44.82 -21.01 -44.23
N CYS A 633 -43.74 -20.35 -44.64
CA CYS A 633 -43.78 -19.24 -45.60
C CYS A 633 -43.75 -19.73 -47.06
N ALA A 634 -43.33 -20.98 -47.28
CA ALA A 634 -43.26 -21.60 -48.62
C ALA A 634 -44.51 -22.45 -48.94
N ALA A 635 -45.35 -22.75 -47.95
CA ALA A 635 -46.67 -23.39 -48.07
C ALA A 635 -47.77 -22.32 -48.05
#